data_AF-A0A812Z4P6-F1
#
_entry.id   AF-A0A812Z4P6-F1
#
_cell.length_a   1.000
_cell.length_b   1.000
_cell.length_c   1.000
_cell.angle_alpha   90.00
_cell.angle_beta   90.00
_cell.angle_gamma   90.00
#
_symmetry.space_group_name_H-M   'P 1'
#
loop_
_entity.id
_entity.type
_entity.pdbx_description
1 polymer ?
#
loop_
_entity_poly.entity_id
_entity_poly.type
_entity_poly.pdbx_seq_one_letter_code
_entity_poly.pdbx_strand_id
1 'polypeptide(L)'
;MAAIDQSVGARFNSFGLVIPEALSCNSSAFWSSYRLAVESSVEEGSFPQEPYDESVSVFRSWASLGRGPTEELGSFGKQLEGARSSDSASSSDSASSCLFGLVTALEVIARRNVGHVRRQMLALAEDLLYFGSTDVLSSSPWPARRADILLNLLHPEHEGPEDDWKTFSPQAVTPSPLPFVWPLSAVKIPAEVEPPRFRLWLTDQHSIMSGEIAYLFTRHLQNFRVRVDRQSVSLYCRFHSVCFSDGRVAALLRHPRIYQIRPGAGFLDGLEEVEKVGRDIDRLAREFHHLFRTSLRTVDAFMCSIPIYWCKLYQHFRKPILGVMDQPIFLFVQPHLRTLWLRDFRQLAQDPKNVFVCDTAFLQLQVRWQTGLTLPVARYLAIQTARWKWRASEENLSRILVVQQQLHRPFFLPLLKEFNALNALTRTLQVVGFEEVPAWKSGRKDRYKRLAEHRAAVVFPYDVHFIKLLELYSMGVPLYLPSDFFMWAFSWTVSDPAVMEPSIAQNASETWPHPPPFCATRGLRHIDPARCHYWASYSDIARLPHMAYFASFPDLLLQLHSASNGELQLRSKAMRAFQAETTSQVLTFWQHAVLHLLGRRTRAKESRGNRAWRSAWFRKTRGFAMLLASAAFRELLQVLLP
;
A
#
# COMPACT_ATOMS: atom_id res chain seq x y z
N MET A 1 13.23 26.33 -9.99
CA MET A 1 12.56 25.01 -9.93
C MET A 1 11.44 24.83 -10.97
N ALA A 2 11.31 25.69 -11.99
CA ALA A 2 10.32 25.58 -13.06
C ALA A 2 10.79 24.81 -14.33
N ALA A 3 11.90 24.05 -14.26
CA ALA A 3 12.53 23.43 -15.44
C ALA A 3 12.30 21.91 -15.58
N ILE A 4 11.50 21.29 -14.71
CA ILE A 4 11.31 19.81 -14.73
C ILE A 4 10.12 19.38 -15.60
N ASP A 5 9.13 20.25 -15.85
CA ASP A 5 7.89 19.83 -16.52
C ASP A 5 7.95 19.81 -18.06
N GLN A 6 8.95 20.42 -18.71
CA GLN A 6 9.10 20.42 -20.19
C GLN A 6 9.82 19.17 -20.75
N SER A 7 10.11 18.16 -19.92
CA SER A 7 11.21 17.24 -20.24
C SER A 7 10.83 15.81 -20.61
N VAL A 8 9.57 15.38 -20.53
CA VAL A 8 9.26 13.98 -20.84
C VAL A 8 9.35 13.74 -22.35
N GLY A 9 8.54 14.41 -23.18
CA GLY A 9 8.56 14.27 -24.65
C GLY A 9 9.91 14.63 -25.28
N ALA A 10 10.57 15.69 -24.79
CA ALA A 10 11.91 16.06 -25.23
C ALA A 10 12.97 15.03 -24.84
N ARG A 11 12.89 14.41 -23.64
CA ARG A 11 13.79 13.31 -23.25
C ARG A 11 13.56 12.08 -24.11
N PHE A 12 12.31 11.70 -24.36
CA PHE A 12 11.97 10.59 -25.26
C PHE A 12 12.67 10.73 -26.63
N ASN A 13 12.53 11.91 -27.25
CA ASN A 13 13.16 12.21 -28.53
C ASN A 13 14.69 12.24 -28.43
N SER A 14 15.26 12.79 -27.34
CA SER A 14 16.72 12.84 -27.14
C SER A 14 17.38 11.48 -26.95
N PHE A 15 16.65 10.49 -26.41
CA PHE A 15 17.14 9.12 -26.21
C PHE A 15 16.70 8.16 -27.31
N GLY A 16 15.95 8.64 -28.31
CA GLY A 16 15.41 7.82 -29.40
C GLY A 16 14.49 6.70 -28.91
N LEU A 17 13.76 6.92 -27.82
CA LEU A 17 12.88 5.90 -27.25
C LEU A 17 11.56 5.83 -28.03
N VAL A 18 11.20 4.62 -28.48
CA VAL A 18 9.96 4.34 -29.19
C VAL A 18 8.84 4.10 -28.19
N ILE A 19 7.76 4.87 -28.33
CA ILE A 19 6.53 4.70 -27.55
C ILE A 19 5.63 3.69 -28.27
N PRO A 20 5.09 2.66 -27.58
CA PRO A 20 4.13 1.74 -28.19
C PRO A 20 2.96 2.49 -28.85
N GLU A 21 2.50 2.02 -30.01
CA GLU A 21 1.37 2.62 -30.74
C GLU A 21 0.11 2.70 -29.90
N ALA A 22 -0.13 1.69 -29.05
CA ALA A 22 -1.25 1.67 -28.12
C ALA A 22 -1.26 2.85 -27.13
N LEU A 23 -0.09 3.46 -26.84
CA LEU A 23 0.03 4.59 -25.91
C LEU A 23 0.08 5.94 -26.62
N SER A 24 0.76 5.98 -27.76
CA SER A 24 0.89 7.20 -28.55
C SER A 24 -0.35 7.48 -29.41
N CYS A 25 -1.14 6.45 -29.71
CA CYS A 25 -2.27 6.49 -30.63
C CYS A 25 -1.87 7.00 -32.03
N ASN A 26 -0.59 6.84 -32.39
CA ASN A 26 -0.02 7.33 -33.62
C ASN A 26 -0.55 6.61 -34.87
N SER A 27 -1.19 5.44 -34.69
CA SER A 27 -1.86 4.72 -35.79
C SER A 27 -3.07 5.47 -36.35
N SER A 28 -3.56 6.49 -35.65
CA SER A 28 -4.61 7.39 -36.12
C SER A 28 -4.04 8.79 -36.35
N ALA A 29 -4.12 9.26 -37.60
CA ALA A 29 -3.77 10.63 -37.95
C ALA A 29 -4.60 11.66 -37.15
N PHE A 30 -5.85 11.31 -36.83
CA PHE A 30 -6.72 12.12 -35.98
C PHE A 30 -6.14 12.28 -34.57
N TRP A 31 -5.88 11.17 -33.85
CA TRP A 31 -5.38 11.24 -32.47
C TRP A 31 -3.99 11.89 -32.37
N SER A 32 -3.15 11.70 -33.38
CA SER A 32 -1.83 12.35 -33.46
C SER A 32 -1.95 13.87 -33.58
N SER A 33 -2.82 14.33 -34.49
CA SER A 33 -3.06 15.77 -34.70
C SER A 33 -3.72 16.40 -33.49
N TYR A 34 -4.73 15.71 -32.93
CA TYR A 34 -5.42 16.12 -31.71
C TYR A 34 -4.45 16.29 -30.53
N ARG A 35 -3.55 15.31 -30.29
CA ARG A 35 -2.53 15.41 -29.24
C ARG A 35 -1.65 16.65 -29.42
N LEU A 36 -1.09 16.86 -30.61
CA LEU A 36 -0.22 18.00 -30.89
C LEU A 36 -0.95 19.33 -30.69
N ALA A 37 -2.21 19.42 -31.10
CA ALA A 37 -3.05 20.59 -30.87
C ALA A 37 -3.24 20.85 -29.37
N VAL A 38 -3.54 19.80 -28.58
CA VAL A 38 -3.68 19.90 -27.12
C VAL A 38 -2.35 20.29 -26.45
N GLU A 39 -1.22 19.71 -26.85
CA GLU A 39 0.12 20.05 -26.32
C GLU A 39 0.46 21.53 -26.54
N SER A 40 0.27 22.03 -27.77
CA SER A 40 0.48 23.46 -28.10
C SER A 40 -0.42 24.37 -27.26
N SER A 41 -1.67 23.95 -27.02
CA SER A 41 -2.64 24.70 -26.23
C SER A 41 -2.26 24.80 -24.74
N VAL A 42 -1.72 23.71 -24.19
CA VAL A 42 -1.23 23.69 -22.80
C VAL A 42 -0.05 24.64 -22.62
N GLU A 43 0.84 24.75 -23.61
CA GLU A 43 1.98 25.69 -23.58
C GLU A 43 1.53 27.16 -23.62
N GLU A 44 0.46 27.46 -24.35
CA GLU A 44 -0.10 28.81 -24.49
C GLU A 44 -1.00 29.22 -23.32
N GLY A 45 -1.31 28.31 -22.39
CA GLY A 45 -2.21 28.57 -21.27
C GLY A 45 -3.68 28.80 -21.67
N SER A 46 -4.03 28.52 -22.92
CA SER A 46 -5.40 28.67 -23.43
C SER A 46 -5.80 27.41 -24.20
N PHE A 47 -7.02 26.93 -24.01
CA PHE A 47 -7.57 25.85 -24.83
C PHE A 47 -8.34 26.47 -26.00
N PRO A 48 -7.84 26.44 -27.26
CA PRO A 48 -8.52 26.96 -28.43
C PRO A 48 -9.80 26.19 -28.74
N GLN A 49 -10.67 26.79 -29.57
CA GLN A 49 -12.00 26.26 -29.91
C GLN A 49 -11.93 24.90 -30.63
N GLU A 50 -10.88 24.70 -31.42
CA GLU A 50 -10.70 23.54 -32.28
C GLU A 50 -10.53 22.22 -31.49
N PRO A 51 -9.61 22.07 -30.51
CA PRO A 51 -9.55 20.87 -29.66
C PRO A 51 -10.87 20.55 -28.94
N TYR A 52 -11.68 21.55 -28.60
CA TYR A 52 -12.97 21.33 -27.95
C TYR A 52 -14.01 20.77 -28.91
N ASP A 53 -14.14 21.36 -30.11
CA ASP A 53 -15.10 20.91 -31.12
C ASP A 53 -14.75 19.49 -31.60
N GLU A 54 -13.46 19.18 -31.72
CA GLU A 54 -12.97 17.82 -31.98
C GLU A 54 -13.32 16.86 -30.85
N SER A 55 -13.12 17.26 -29.59
CA SER A 55 -13.51 16.45 -28.42
C SER A 55 -15.01 16.15 -28.42
N VAL A 56 -15.86 17.16 -28.66
CA VAL A 56 -17.31 16.98 -28.74
C VAL A 56 -17.72 16.07 -29.90
N SER A 57 -17.04 16.18 -31.05
CA SER A 57 -17.25 15.31 -32.21
C SER A 57 -16.96 13.83 -31.88
N VAL A 58 -15.88 13.56 -31.15
CA VAL A 58 -15.54 12.21 -30.65
C VAL A 58 -16.69 11.63 -29.83
N PHE A 59 -17.27 12.39 -28.88
CA PHE A 59 -18.38 11.88 -28.07
C PHE A 59 -19.69 11.71 -28.84
N ARG A 60 -19.98 12.58 -29.82
CA ARG A 60 -21.17 12.42 -30.68
C ARG A 60 -21.07 11.14 -31.52
N SER A 61 -19.87 10.85 -32.04
CA SER A 61 -19.63 9.61 -32.77
C SER A 61 -19.86 8.38 -31.88
N TRP A 62 -19.43 8.44 -30.61
CA TRP A 62 -19.65 7.39 -29.63
C TRP A 62 -21.11 7.17 -29.27
N ALA A 63 -21.84 8.25 -28.98
CA ALA A 63 -23.26 8.17 -28.68
C ALA A 63 -24.05 7.53 -29.83
N SER A 64 -23.63 7.77 -31.08
CA SER A 64 -24.26 7.18 -32.27
C SER A 64 -23.98 5.69 -32.45
N LEU A 65 -22.91 5.16 -31.84
CA LEU A 65 -22.55 3.73 -31.88
C LEU A 65 -23.34 2.89 -30.85
N GLY A 66 -24.10 3.52 -29.96
CA GLY A 66 -24.89 2.82 -28.93
C GLY A 66 -24.04 2.09 -27.88
N ARG A 67 -22.73 2.36 -27.82
CA ARG A 67 -21.78 1.67 -26.92
C ARG A 67 -21.59 2.46 -25.63
N GLY A 68 -21.64 1.76 -24.50
CA GLY A 68 -21.30 2.34 -23.20
C GLY A 68 -19.78 2.39 -22.95
N PRO A 69 -19.29 3.28 -22.07
CA PRO A 69 -17.87 3.34 -21.69
C PRO A 69 -17.28 2.01 -21.23
N THR A 70 -18.10 1.20 -20.55
CA THR A 70 -17.75 -0.14 -20.05
C THR A 70 -17.55 -1.16 -21.16
N GLU A 71 -18.31 -1.05 -22.27
CA GLU A 71 -18.18 -1.95 -23.42
C GLU A 71 -16.91 -1.65 -24.22
N GLU A 72 -16.52 -0.37 -24.33
CA GLU A 72 -15.27 0.04 -24.98
C GLU A 72 -14.03 -0.29 -24.14
N LEU A 73 -14.09 -0.20 -22.80
CA LEU A 73 -13.01 -0.76 -21.95
C LEU A 73 -12.81 -2.27 -22.20
N GLY A 74 -13.92 -3.00 -22.37
CA GLY A 74 -13.88 -4.42 -22.77
C GLY A 74 -13.35 -4.64 -24.19
N SER A 75 -13.59 -3.70 -25.12
CA SER A 75 -13.08 -3.73 -26.49
C SER A 75 -11.57 -3.44 -26.53
N PHE A 76 -11.10 -2.44 -25.79
CA PHE A 76 -9.69 -2.05 -25.68
C PHE A 76 -8.85 -3.18 -25.06
N GLY A 77 -9.34 -3.83 -24.01
CA GLY A 77 -8.71 -5.03 -23.45
C GLY A 77 -8.58 -6.15 -24.49
N LYS A 78 -9.63 -6.38 -25.29
CA LYS A 78 -9.60 -7.36 -26.39
C LYS A 78 -8.69 -6.94 -27.55
N GLN A 79 -8.49 -5.65 -27.82
CA GLN A 79 -7.56 -5.17 -28.85
C GLN A 79 -6.10 -5.39 -28.40
N LEU A 80 -5.78 -5.11 -27.13
CA LEU A 80 -4.47 -5.42 -26.56
C LEU A 80 -4.16 -6.93 -26.56
N GLU A 81 -5.18 -7.77 -26.33
CA GLU A 81 -5.03 -9.23 -26.40
C GLU A 81 -5.00 -9.75 -27.85
N GLY A 82 -5.82 -9.18 -28.74
CA GLY A 82 -6.00 -9.58 -30.13
C GLY A 82 -4.82 -9.21 -31.03
N ALA A 83 -4.12 -8.09 -30.74
CA ALA A 83 -2.89 -7.68 -31.42
C ALA A 83 -1.75 -8.73 -31.35
N ARG A 84 -1.88 -9.76 -30.49
CA ARG A 84 -0.95 -10.90 -30.42
C ARG A 84 -1.30 -12.07 -31.34
N SER A 85 -2.48 -12.09 -31.95
CA SER A 85 -3.06 -13.32 -32.51
C SER A 85 -3.41 -13.29 -34.00
N SER A 86 -3.31 -12.14 -34.69
CA SER A 86 -3.75 -12.06 -36.09
C SER A 86 -2.83 -11.23 -36.99
N ASP A 87 -2.15 -11.90 -37.92
CA ASP A 87 -1.50 -11.34 -39.12
C ASP A 87 -2.52 -10.99 -40.23
N SER A 88 -3.83 -10.89 -39.94
CA SER A 88 -4.88 -10.88 -40.98
C SER A 88 -6.11 -10.00 -40.71
N ALA A 89 -5.97 -8.85 -40.04
CA ALA A 89 -7.07 -7.90 -39.90
C ALA A 89 -6.91 -6.68 -40.83
N SER A 90 -7.40 -6.79 -42.07
CA SER A 90 -7.41 -5.73 -43.08
C SER A 90 -8.76 -4.98 -43.15
N SER A 91 -9.33 -4.58 -42.02
CA SER A 91 -10.53 -3.72 -42.00
C SER A 91 -10.14 -2.28 -41.68
N SER A 92 -10.21 -1.41 -42.68
CA SER A 92 -9.80 0.00 -42.65
C SER A 92 -10.70 0.95 -41.84
N ASP A 93 -11.77 0.46 -41.20
CA ASP A 93 -12.79 1.30 -40.54
C ASP A 93 -12.82 1.20 -39.02
N SER A 94 -11.89 0.48 -38.39
CA SER A 94 -11.70 0.63 -36.94
C SER A 94 -10.96 1.94 -36.69
N ALA A 95 -11.69 3.05 -36.60
CA ALA A 95 -11.20 4.23 -35.91
C ALA A 95 -10.72 3.75 -34.52
N SER A 96 -9.41 3.57 -34.40
CA SER A 96 -8.78 2.89 -33.27
C SER A 96 -9.10 3.70 -32.01
N SER A 97 -9.80 3.07 -31.07
CA SER A 97 -10.18 3.68 -29.82
C SER A 97 -8.91 4.00 -29.03
N CYS A 98 -8.56 5.29 -28.96
CA CYS A 98 -7.44 5.77 -28.16
C CYS A 98 -7.94 6.12 -26.76
N LEU A 99 -7.80 5.20 -25.80
CA LEU A 99 -8.22 5.45 -24.42
C LEU A 99 -7.63 6.76 -23.86
N PHE A 100 -6.36 7.05 -24.16
CA PHE A 100 -5.67 8.25 -23.67
C PHE A 100 -6.17 9.53 -24.32
N GLY A 101 -6.45 9.48 -25.62
CA GLY A 101 -7.05 10.58 -26.37
C GLY A 101 -8.48 10.85 -25.90
N LEU A 102 -9.24 9.79 -25.58
CA LEU A 102 -10.59 9.90 -25.02
C LEU A 102 -10.59 10.52 -23.63
N VAL A 103 -9.69 10.09 -22.75
CA VAL A 103 -9.52 10.69 -21.42
C VAL A 103 -9.10 12.16 -21.53
N THR A 104 -8.17 12.47 -22.44
CA THR A 104 -7.76 13.85 -22.71
C THR A 104 -8.93 14.67 -23.26
N ALA A 105 -9.75 14.12 -24.15
CA ALA A 105 -10.94 14.78 -24.67
C ALA A 105 -11.99 15.07 -23.58
N LEU A 106 -12.23 14.15 -22.65
CA LEU A 106 -13.08 14.40 -21.49
C LEU A 106 -12.53 15.53 -20.63
N GLU A 107 -11.21 15.56 -20.44
CA GLU A 107 -10.53 16.62 -19.69
C GLU A 107 -10.68 18.00 -20.38
N VAL A 108 -10.47 18.07 -21.69
CA VAL A 108 -10.65 19.29 -22.49
C VAL A 108 -12.09 19.81 -22.41
N ILE A 109 -13.08 18.91 -22.52
CA ILE A 109 -14.49 19.29 -22.36
C ILE A 109 -14.75 19.78 -20.93
N ALA A 110 -14.22 19.07 -19.92
CA ALA A 110 -14.37 19.46 -18.53
C ALA A 110 -13.77 20.84 -18.23
N ARG A 111 -12.62 21.19 -18.81
CA ARG A 111 -11.97 22.50 -18.67
C ARG A 111 -12.84 23.67 -19.14
N ARG A 112 -13.69 23.45 -20.15
CA ARG A 112 -14.54 24.47 -20.78
C ARG A 112 -15.97 24.53 -20.27
N ASN A 113 -16.36 23.59 -19.41
CA ASN A 113 -17.70 23.50 -18.86
C ASN A 113 -17.68 23.77 -17.34
N VAL A 114 -18.83 24.12 -16.77
CA VAL A 114 -18.99 24.38 -15.33
C VAL A 114 -20.08 23.49 -14.72
N GLY A 115 -20.14 23.43 -13.39
CA GLY A 115 -21.22 22.75 -12.67
C GLY A 115 -21.31 21.24 -12.94
N HIS A 116 -22.50 20.76 -13.32
CA HIS A 116 -22.79 19.33 -13.42
C HIS A 116 -22.05 18.62 -14.56
N VAL A 117 -21.96 19.27 -15.74
CA VAL A 117 -21.32 18.69 -16.93
C VAL A 117 -19.83 18.44 -16.68
N ARG A 118 -19.11 19.42 -16.12
CA ARG A 118 -17.69 19.27 -15.73
C ARG A 118 -17.50 18.06 -14.81
N ARG A 119 -18.34 17.92 -13.77
CA ARG A 119 -18.26 16.79 -12.83
C ARG A 119 -18.51 15.44 -13.52
N GLN A 120 -19.49 15.35 -14.42
CA GLN A 120 -19.76 14.12 -15.15
C GLN A 120 -18.60 13.71 -16.06
N MET A 121 -18.02 14.66 -16.81
CA MET A 121 -16.89 14.38 -17.70
C MET A 121 -15.65 13.93 -16.92
N LEU A 122 -15.33 14.61 -15.81
CA LEU A 122 -14.20 14.22 -14.96
C LEU A 122 -14.43 12.89 -14.24
N ALA A 123 -15.65 12.60 -13.78
CA ALA A 123 -15.99 11.31 -13.20
C ALA A 123 -15.86 10.18 -14.22
N LEU A 124 -16.33 10.40 -15.45
CA LEU A 124 -16.17 9.43 -16.55
C LEU A 124 -14.70 9.22 -16.91
N ALA A 125 -13.89 10.29 -16.95
CA ALA A 125 -12.45 10.19 -17.19
C ALA A 125 -11.77 9.38 -16.07
N GLU A 126 -12.16 9.62 -14.81
CA GLU A 126 -11.67 8.87 -13.66
C GLU A 126 -12.06 7.39 -13.73
N ASP A 127 -13.31 7.06 -14.07
CA ASP A 127 -13.78 5.68 -14.23
C ASP A 127 -12.98 4.95 -15.32
N LEU A 128 -12.78 5.60 -16.48
CA LEU A 128 -11.95 5.06 -17.55
C LEU A 128 -10.51 4.76 -17.09
N LEU A 129 -9.95 5.60 -16.21
CA LEU A 129 -8.62 5.42 -15.65
C LEU A 129 -8.55 4.43 -14.51
N TYR A 130 -9.61 4.33 -13.71
CA TYR A 130 -9.74 3.41 -12.59
C TYR A 130 -9.68 1.95 -13.07
N PHE A 131 -10.40 1.66 -14.17
CA PHE A 131 -10.42 0.33 -14.79
C PHE A 131 -9.26 0.10 -15.78
N GLY A 132 -8.74 1.16 -16.39
CA GLY A 132 -7.90 1.05 -17.59
C GLY A 132 -6.40 1.06 -17.35
N SER A 133 -5.85 1.98 -16.54
CA SER A 133 -4.40 2.19 -16.39
C SER A 133 -4.06 3.55 -15.79
N THR A 134 -4.03 3.67 -14.47
CA THR A 134 -3.20 4.70 -13.80
C THR A 134 -1.79 4.76 -14.37
N ASP A 135 -1.32 3.58 -14.75
CA ASP A 135 0.06 3.21 -14.98
C ASP A 135 0.67 3.85 -16.22
N VAL A 136 -0.21 4.29 -17.11
CA VAL A 136 0.14 4.58 -18.48
C VAL A 136 0.06 6.05 -18.79
N LEU A 137 -0.88 6.81 -18.21
CA LEU A 137 -0.91 8.26 -18.38
C LEU A 137 0.35 8.96 -17.85
N SER A 138 0.87 8.54 -16.69
CA SER A 138 2.15 9.08 -16.20
C SER A 138 3.35 8.71 -17.09
N SER A 139 3.19 7.69 -17.95
CA SER A 139 4.21 7.23 -18.92
C SER A 139 3.87 7.62 -20.37
N SER A 140 2.77 8.34 -20.55
CA SER A 140 2.18 8.70 -21.83
C SER A 140 2.67 10.10 -22.22
N PRO A 141 2.83 10.39 -23.52
CA PRO A 141 3.09 11.76 -23.96
C PRO A 141 1.85 12.67 -23.81
N TRP A 142 0.67 12.09 -23.56
CA TRP A 142 -0.56 12.86 -23.41
C TRP A 142 -0.52 13.76 -22.16
N PRO A 143 -0.97 15.02 -22.24
CA PRO A 143 -0.87 15.98 -21.15
C PRO A 143 -1.79 15.65 -19.96
N ALA A 144 -2.81 14.82 -20.16
CA ALA A 144 -3.75 14.41 -19.14
C ALA A 144 -3.07 13.54 -18.07
N ARG A 145 -3.10 13.99 -16.80
CA ARG A 145 -2.64 13.21 -15.64
C ARG A 145 -3.83 12.85 -14.77
N ARG A 146 -3.91 11.59 -14.30
CA ARG A 146 -5.00 11.15 -13.40
C ARG A 146 -5.09 12.02 -12.14
N ALA A 147 -3.95 12.40 -11.57
CA ALA A 147 -3.91 13.23 -10.37
C ALA A 147 -4.56 14.61 -10.61
N ASP A 148 -4.36 15.19 -11.79
CA ASP A 148 -4.97 16.47 -12.20
C ASP A 148 -6.48 16.31 -12.37
N ILE A 149 -6.91 15.23 -13.04
CA ILE A 149 -8.34 14.89 -13.21
C ILE A 149 -9.03 14.76 -11.83
N LEU A 150 -8.42 14.02 -10.90
CA LEU A 150 -8.94 13.83 -9.55
C LEU A 150 -8.98 15.14 -8.75
N LEU A 151 -7.91 15.93 -8.82
CA LEU A 151 -7.84 17.22 -8.11
C LEU A 151 -8.92 18.18 -8.60
N ASN A 152 -9.16 18.25 -9.91
CA ASN A 152 -10.21 19.09 -10.48
C ASN A 152 -11.62 18.52 -10.26
N LEU A 153 -11.77 17.19 -10.12
CA LEU A 153 -13.05 16.54 -9.78
C LEU A 153 -13.47 16.81 -8.34
N LEU A 154 -12.52 16.84 -7.41
CA LEU A 154 -12.76 16.97 -5.96
C LEU A 154 -12.97 18.42 -5.50
N HIS A 155 -12.58 19.41 -6.30
CA HIS A 155 -12.72 20.83 -5.98
C HIS A 155 -13.63 21.55 -7.00
N PRO A 156 -14.94 21.24 -7.05
CA PRO A 156 -15.86 21.77 -8.06
C PRO A 156 -16.28 23.23 -7.80
N GLU A 157 -15.85 23.82 -6.68
CA GLU A 157 -16.32 25.14 -6.20
C GLU A 157 -15.69 26.32 -6.97
N HIS A 158 -14.97 26.00 -8.04
CA HIS A 158 -14.37 26.91 -9.01
C HIS A 158 -15.27 26.97 -10.25
N GLU A 159 -16.21 27.92 -10.25
CA GLU A 159 -17.23 28.08 -11.30
C GLU A 159 -16.81 29.05 -12.42
N GLY A 160 -15.64 29.68 -12.31
CA GLY A 160 -15.14 30.63 -13.30
C GLY A 160 -14.30 29.96 -14.40
N PRO A 161 -14.41 30.37 -15.68
CA PRO A 161 -13.45 29.99 -16.73
C PRO A 161 -12.03 30.53 -16.49
N GLU A 162 -11.85 31.44 -15.53
CA GLU A 162 -10.57 32.01 -15.10
C GLU A 162 -9.92 31.29 -13.90
N ASP A 163 -10.59 30.30 -13.29
CA ASP A 163 -9.97 29.50 -12.23
C ASP A 163 -8.97 28.51 -12.85
N ASP A 164 -7.68 28.76 -12.63
CA ASP A 164 -6.57 27.97 -13.17
C ASP A 164 -6.78 26.46 -12.99
N TRP A 165 -6.67 25.72 -14.10
CA TRP A 165 -6.67 24.26 -14.08
C TRP A 165 -5.59 23.77 -13.12
N LYS A 166 -6.00 23.06 -12.07
CA LYS A 166 -5.04 22.63 -11.05
C LYS A 166 -4.23 21.47 -11.58
N THR A 167 -2.94 21.70 -11.74
CA THR A 167 -1.97 20.64 -12.01
C THR A 167 -1.46 20.09 -10.68
N PHE A 168 -1.48 18.78 -10.54
CA PHE A 168 -0.79 18.10 -9.48
C PHE A 168 0.65 17.88 -9.95
N SER A 169 1.57 18.69 -9.41
CA SER A 169 3.00 18.42 -9.57
C SER A 169 3.34 17.18 -8.75
N PRO A 170 3.78 16.07 -9.37
CA PRO A 170 4.18 14.88 -8.64
C PRO A 170 5.45 15.18 -7.85
N GLN A 171 5.28 15.69 -6.63
CA GLN A 171 6.37 15.78 -5.68
C GLN A 171 6.62 14.38 -5.12
N ALA A 172 7.88 13.95 -5.13
CA ALA A 172 8.28 12.75 -4.42
C ALA A 172 7.73 12.80 -2.99
N VAL A 173 7.09 11.72 -2.56
CA VAL A 173 6.51 11.65 -1.21
C VAL A 173 7.62 11.88 -0.20
N THR A 174 7.53 12.99 0.54
CA THR A 174 8.52 13.32 1.56
C THR A 174 8.33 12.37 2.73
N PRO A 175 9.32 11.54 3.10
CA PRO A 175 9.13 10.56 4.14
C PRO A 175 8.87 11.20 5.50
N SER A 176 7.93 10.63 6.26
CA SER A 176 7.68 11.07 7.63
C SER A 176 8.90 10.80 8.52
N PRO A 177 9.31 11.76 9.38
CA PRO A 177 10.46 11.61 10.26
C PRO A 177 10.18 10.71 11.48
N LEU A 178 8.97 10.16 11.60
CA LEU A 178 8.65 9.23 12.70
C LEU A 178 9.60 8.02 12.67
N PRO A 179 9.99 7.48 13.83
CA PRO A 179 10.88 6.33 13.86
C PRO A 179 10.17 5.05 13.41
N PHE A 180 10.93 4.11 12.84
CA PHE A 180 10.41 2.79 12.42
C PHE A 180 10.06 1.88 13.59
N VAL A 181 10.67 2.14 14.73
CA VAL A 181 10.42 1.44 15.97
C VAL A 181 10.17 2.47 17.03
N TRP A 182 9.13 2.26 17.84
CA TRP A 182 8.85 3.13 18.96
C TRP A 182 10.06 3.18 19.90
N PRO A 183 10.62 4.36 20.22
CA PRO A 183 11.83 4.44 21.00
C PRO A 183 11.55 3.97 22.42
N LEU A 184 12.28 2.93 22.84
CA LEU A 184 12.28 2.45 24.22
C LEU A 184 13.67 2.68 24.82
N SER A 185 13.70 3.15 26.06
CA SER A 185 14.95 3.18 26.83
C SER A 185 15.39 1.75 27.10
N ALA A 186 16.66 1.40 26.89
CA ALA A 186 17.14 0.03 27.12
C ALA A 186 16.80 -0.48 28.53
N VAL A 187 16.10 -1.61 28.63
CA VAL A 187 15.92 -2.33 29.90
C VAL A 187 17.12 -3.22 30.14
N LYS A 188 17.79 -2.99 31.27
CA LYS A 188 18.73 -3.96 31.82
C LYS A 188 17.91 -5.13 32.34
N ILE A 189 17.92 -6.24 31.60
CA ILE A 189 17.42 -7.52 32.11
C ILE A 189 18.44 -7.97 33.16
N PRO A 190 18.05 -8.15 34.43
CA PRO A 190 18.95 -8.71 35.43
C PRO A 190 19.49 -10.05 34.91
N ALA A 191 20.78 -10.31 35.12
CA ALA A 191 21.34 -11.64 34.88
C ALA A 191 20.73 -12.61 35.90
N GLU A 192 19.52 -13.09 35.64
CA GLU A 192 18.88 -14.14 36.43
C GLU A 192 19.55 -15.48 36.10
N VAL A 193 19.60 -16.36 37.11
CA VAL A 193 20.21 -17.70 37.00
C VAL A 193 19.44 -18.59 36.01
N GLU A 194 18.15 -18.32 35.78
CA GLU A 194 17.34 -19.01 34.76
C GLU A 194 16.54 -18.02 33.90
N PRO A 195 16.54 -18.17 32.56
CA PRO A 195 15.72 -17.34 31.68
C PRO A 195 14.22 -17.55 31.96
N PRO A 196 13.42 -16.48 32.11
CA PRO A 196 11.98 -16.59 32.31
C PRO A 196 11.30 -17.39 31.20
N ARG A 197 10.40 -18.30 31.58
CA ARG A 197 9.55 -19.03 30.65
C ARG A 197 8.42 -18.12 30.16
N PHE A 198 8.18 -18.13 28.86
CA PHE A 198 7.09 -17.38 28.24
C PHE A 198 6.35 -18.28 27.24
N ARG A 199 5.08 -18.58 27.52
CA ARG A 199 4.18 -19.36 26.67
C ARG A 199 3.15 -18.45 26.02
N LEU A 200 3.25 -18.29 24.71
CA LEU A 200 2.35 -17.48 23.89
C LEU A 200 1.38 -18.39 23.12
N TRP A 201 0.08 -18.09 23.19
CA TRP A 201 -0.92 -18.72 22.33
C TRP A 201 -1.37 -17.74 21.25
N LEU A 202 -1.25 -18.12 19.99
CA LEU A 202 -1.42 -17.23 18.84
C LEU A 202 -2.55 -17.72 17.94
N THR A 203 -3.44 -16.81 17.54
CA THR A 203 -4.44 -17.05 16.48
C THR A 203 -4.40 -15.97 15.43
N ASP A 204 -4.49 -16.37 14.17
CA ASP A 204 -4.61 -15.45 13.04
C ASP A 204 -5.21 -16.11 11.80
N GLN A 205 -5.59 -15.28 10.84
CA GLN A 205 -6.01 -15.71 9.50
C GLN A 205 -4.88 -15.60 8.48
N HIS A 206 -3.81 -14.84 8.76
CA HIS A 206 -2.70 -14.62 7.83
C HIS A 206 -1.34 -14.74 8.54
N SER A 207 -0.75 -15.94 8.45
CA SER A 207 0.38 -16.37 9.29
C SER A 207 1.74 -15.73 9.01
N ILE A 208 1.86 -14.83 8.02
CA ILE A 208 3.16 -14.24 7.68
C ILE A 208 3.67 -13.36 8.84
N MET A 209 2.83 -12.44 9.32
CA MET A 209 3.19 -11.46 10.34
C MET A 209 3.38 -12.10 11.70
N SER A 210 2.41 -12.90 12.13
CA SER A 210 2.49 -13.62 13.39
C SER A 210 3.61 -14.68 13.39
N GLY A 211 3.87 -15.28 12.22
CA GLY A 211 4.92 -16.26 12.01
C GLY A 211 6.30 -15.66 12.19
N GLU A 212 6.51 -14.41 11.72
CA GLU A 212 7.73 -13.65 12.01
C GLU A 212 7.88 -13.39 13.50
N ILE A 213 6.85 -12.87 14.19
CA ILE A 213 6.94 -12.58 15.62
C ILE A 213 7.26 -13.84 16.41
N ALA A 214 6.59 -14.94 16.10
CA ALA A 214 6.87 -16.23 16.70
C ALA A 214 8.30 -16.72 16.39
N TYR A 215 8.84 -16.44 15.18
CA TYR A 215 10.22 -16.72 14.84
C TYR A 215 11.19 -15.85 15.66
N LEU A 216 10.97 -14.53 15.73
CA LEU A 216 11.76 -13.60 16.52
C LEU A 216 11.79 -14.01 18.00
N PHE A 217 10.63 -14.36 18.57
CA PHE A 217 10.53 -14.73 19.97
C PHE A 217 11.28 -16.04 20.26
N THR A 218 11.14 -17.05 19.40
CA THR A 218 11.78 -18.35 19.63
C THR A 218 13.26 -18.38 19.30
N ARG A 219 13.74 -17.52 18.39
CA ARG A 219 15.14 -17.54 17.92
C ARG A 219 16.02 -16.45 18.50
N HIS A 220 15.47 -15.26 18.72
CA HIS A 220 16.26 -14.07 19.02
C HIS A 220 16.04 -13.53 20.44
N LEU A 221 14.96 -13.92 21.13
CA LEU A 221 14.75 -13.59 22.54
C LEU A 221 15.43 -14.63 23.45
N GLN A 222 16.76 -14.79 23.29
CA GLN A 222 17.55 -15.81 24.00
C GLN A 222 17.50 -15.68 25.54
N ASN A 223 17.18 -14.49 26.04
CA ASN A 223 16.96 -14.22 27.47
C ASN A 223 15.63 -14.79 28.00
N PHE A 224 14.87 -15.53 27.19
CA PHE A 224 13.58 -16.12 27.55
C PHE A 224 13.50 -17.56 27.04
N ARG A 225 12.89 -18.46 27.81
CA ARG A 225 12.46 -19.78 27.32
C ARG A 225 11.08 -19.63 26.68
N VAL A 226 11.05 -19.24 25.41
CA VAL A 226 9.80 -18.98 24.67
C VAL A 226 9.24 -20.27 24.08
N ARG A 227 7.94 -20.51 24.31
CA ARG A 227 7.13 -21.48 23.55
C ARG A 227 5.96 -20.75 22.90
N VAL A 228 5.75 -20.96 21.60
CA VAL A 228 4.61 -20.39 20.87
C VAL A 228 3.72 -21.52 20.36
N ASP A 229 2.49 -21.56 20.85
CA ASP A 229 1.46 -22.47 20.35
C ASP A 229 0.66 -21.73 19.26
N ARG A 230 0.86 -22.13 18.00
CA ARG A 230 0.29 -21.45 16.82
C ARG A 230 -1.03 -22.10 16.39
N GLN A 231 -2.08 -21.29 16.28
CA GLN A 231 -3.40 -21.69 15.78
C GLN A 231 -3.83 -20.81 14.62
N SER A 232 -3.18 -21.00 13.47
CA SER A 232 -3.50 -20.23 12.27
C SER A 232 -4.63 -20.87 11.47
N VAL A 233 -5.61 -20.04 11.12
CA VAL A 233 -6.73 -20.38 10.22
C VAL A 233 -6.34 -20.24 8.75
N SER A 234 -5.07 -19.86 8.51
CA SER A 234 -4.53 -19.44 7.23
C SER A 234 -5.00 -20.28 6.04
N LEU A 235 -5.65 -19.60 5.09
CA LEU A 235 -5.85 -20.07 3.73
C LEU A 235 -4.50 -20.46 3.08
N TYR A 236 -3.39 -19.91 3.60
CA TYR A 236 -2.01 -20.16 3.17
C TYR A 236 -1.30 -21.25 3.95
N CYS A 237 -2.04 -22.06 4.72
CA CYS A 237 -1.56 -23.27 5.37
C CYS A 237 -0.60 -24.10 4.48
N ARG A 238 -0.98 -24.26 3.21
CA ARG A 238 -0.21 -24.99 2.19
C ARG A 238 1.17 -24.37 1.91
N PHE A 239 1.34 -23.07 2.08
CA PHE A 239 2.54 -22.33 1.65
C PHE A 239 3.51 -22.00 2.78
N HIS A 240 3.02 -21.94 4.03
CA HIS A 240 3.82 -21.52 5.20
C HIS A 240 4.02 -22.61 6.25
N SER A 241 3.44 -23.80 6.08
CA SER A 241 3.51 -24.89 7.07
C SER A 241 3.00 -24.50 8.47
N VAL A 242 2.23 -23.42 8.57
CA VAL A 242 1.58 -22.96 9.81
C VAL A 242 0.08 -23.21 9.64
N CYS A 243 -0.41 -24.22 10.35
CA CYS A 243 -1.83 -24.56 10.41
C CYS A 243 -2.27 -24.72 11.85
N PHE A 244 -3.58 -24.80 12.07
CA PHE A 244 -4.16 -25.32 13.30
C PHE A 244 -3.39 -26.56 13.76
N SER A 245 -2.79 -26.47 14.94
CA SER A 245 -2.27 -27.65 15.62
C SER A 245 -3.37 -28.32 16.45
N ASP A 246 -4.47 -27.60 16.75
CA ASP A 246 -5.62 -28.09 17.49
C ASP A 246 -6.89 -28.12 16.61
N GLY A 247 -7.37 -29.32 16.30
CA GLY A 247 -8.56 -29.54 15.47
C GLY A 247 -9.83 -28.93 16.05
N ARG A 248 -9.91 -28.70 17.37
CA ARG A 248 -11.05 -28.03 18.01
C ARG A 248 -11.09 -26.55 17.67
N VAL A 249 -9.91 -25.91 17.61
CA VAL A 249 -9.81 -24.51 17.19
C VAL A 249 -10.19 -24.39 15.72
N ALA A 250 -9.76 -25.35 14.89
CA ALA A 250 -10.16 -25.43 13.49
C ALA A 250 -11.67 -25.56 13.34
N ALA A 251 -12.30 -26.48 14.07
CA ALA A 251 -13.74 -26.71 14.01
C ALA A 251 -14.53 -25.47 14.45
N LEU A 252 -14.07 -24.81 15.51
CA LEU A 252 -14.71 -23.61 16.03
C LEU A 252 -14.55 -22.42 15.06
N LEU A 253 -13.32 -22.12 14.62
CA LEU A 253 -13.06 -20.96 13.77
C LEU A 253 -13.47 -21.17 12.30
N ARG A 254 -13.64 -22.40 11.81
CA ARG A 254 -14.17 -22.67 10.46
C ARG A 254 -15.68 -22.91 10.45
N HIS A 255 -16.35 -22.79 11.59
CA HIS A 255 -17.78 -23.09 11.66
C HIS A 255 -18.55 -22.20 10.67
N PRO A 256 -19.47 -22.73 9.84
CA PRO A 256 -20.17 -21.96 8.80
C PRO A 256 -20.95 -20.73 9.30
N ARG A 257 -21.31 -20.73 10.58
CA ARG A 257 -21.95 -19.58 11.26
C ARG A 257 -20.98 -18.43 11.58
N ILE A 258 -19.68 -18.70 11.52
CA ILE A 258 -18.58 -17.77 11.81
C ILE A 258 -17.86 -17.41 10.51
N TYR A 259 -17.75 -18.36 9.57
CA TYR A 259 -17.22 -18.13 8.23
C TYR A 259 -18.17 -18.67 7.18
N GLN A 260 -18.67 -17.81 6.30
CA GLN A 260 -19.26 -18.26 5.04
C GLN A 260 -18.24 -17.97 3.93
N ILE A 261 -17.61 -19.01 3.40
CA ILE A 261 -16.83 -18.91 2.16
C ILE A 261 -17.80 -19.23 1.04
N ARG A 262 -18.08 -18.27 0.16
CA ARG A 262 -18.91 -18.52 -1.02
C ARG A 262 -18.13 -19.34 -2.06
N PRO A 263 -18.73 -20.35 -2.70
CA PRO A 263 -18.10 -21.08 -3.79
C PRO A 263 -17.81 -20.14 -4.96
N GLY A 264 -16.56 -20.08 -5.42
CA GLY A 264 -16.17 -19.24 -6.55
C GLY A 264 -15.50 -17.92 -6.18
N ALA A 265 -15.52 -17.53 -4.89
CA ALA A 265 -14.75 -16.39 -4.42
C ALA A 265 -13.25 -16.64 -4.72
N GLY A 266 -12.74 -16.00 -5.77
CA GLY A 266 -11.31 -15.90 -5.97
C GLY A 266 -10.69 -15.17 -4.79
N PHE A 267 -9.37 -15.29 -4.61
CA PHE A 267 -8.62 -14.52 -3.61
C PHE A 267 -8.96 -13.02 -3.63
N LEU A 268 -9.44 -12.51 -4.77
CA LEU A 268 -9.69 -11.10 -5.05
C LEU A 268 -11.11 -10.71 -5.39
N ASP A 269 -12.09 -11.63 -5.37
CA ASP A 269 -13.52 -11.26 -5.33
C ASP A 269 -13.94 -10.68 -3.96
N GLY A 270 -12.95 -10.16 -3.24
CA GLY A 270 -13.13 -9.27 -2.12
C GLY A 270 -13.26 -10.03 -0.80
N LEU A 271 -12.65 -9.45 0.20
CA LEU A 271 -13.03 -9.62 1.59
C LEU A 271 -14.56 -9.47 1.80
N GLU A 272 -15.27 -8.83 0.86
CA GLU A 272 -16.74 -8.82 0.69
C GLU A 272 -17.40 -10.22 0.67
N GLU A 273 -16.74 -11.25 0.15
CA GLU A 273 -17.26 -12.62 0.18
C GLU A 273 -16.84 -13.38 1.45
N VAL A 274 -15.75 -12.95 2.11
CA VAL A 274 -15.31 -13.42 3.45
C VAL A 274 -16.03 -12.67 4.58
N GLU A 275 -16.87 -11.68 4.25
CA GLU A 275 -17.44 -10.68 5.17
C GLU A 275 -18.20 -11.25 6.36
N LYS A 276 -18.69 -12.50 6.30
CA LYS A 276 -19.56 -13.00 7.36
C LYS A 276 -18.83 -13.49 8.61
N VAL A 277 -17.57 -13.08 8.81
CA VAL A 277 -16.94 -13.10 10.14
C VAL A 277 -17.66 -12.08 11.02
N GLY A 278 -18.48 -12.57 11.96
CA GLY A 278 -18.84 -11.75 13.10
C GLY A 278 -20.32 -11.46 13.31
N ARG A 279 -21.25 -12.37 13.01
CA ARG A 279 -22.61 -12.18 13.56
C ARG A 279 -22.65 -12.18 15.09
N ASP A 280 -21.66 -12.78 15.77
CA ASP A 280 -21.56 -12.72 17.24
C ASP A 280 -20.14 -13.11 17.76
N ILE A 281 -19.15 -12.23 17.61
CA ILE A 281 -17.78 -12.49 18.13
C ILE A 281 -17.77 -12.70 19.66
N ASP A 282 -18.73 -12.09 20.37
CA ASP A 282 -18.81 -12.18 21.82
C ASP A 282 -19.30 -13.55 22.26
N ARG A 283 -20.29 -14.13 21.58
CA ARG A 283 -20.65 -15.55 21.75
C ARG A 283 -19.49 -16.46 21.42
N LEU A 284 -18.79 -16.22 20.31
CA LEU A 284 -17.62 -17.02 19.95
C LEU A 284 -16.54 -16.96 21.02
N ALA A 285 -16.26 -15.78 21.58
CA ALA A 285 -15.32 -15.62 22.68
C ALA A 285 -15.75 -16.43 23.92
N ARG A 286 -17.06 -16.47 24.24
CA ARG A 286 -17.60 -17.28 25.35
C ARG A 286 -17.45 -18.78 25.09
N GLU A 287 -17.80 -19.25 23.88
CA GLU A 287 -17.66 -20.65 23.47
C GLU A 287 -16.19 -21.08 23.46
N PHE A 288 -15.30 -20.24 22.90
CA PHE A 288 -13.85 -20.45 22.92
C PHE A 288 -13.34 -20.55 24.37
N HIS A 289 -13.73 -19.62 25.24
CA HIS A 289 -13.35 -19.68 26.65
C HIS A 289 -13.84 -20.96 27.33
N HIS A 290 -15.10 -21.34 27.13
CA HIS A 290 -15.66 -22.55 27.72
C HIS A 290 -14.88 -23.81 27.31
N LEU A 291 -14.57 -23.94 26.02
CA LEU A 291 -13.85 -25.11 25.46
C LEU A 291 -12.38 -25.18 25.91
N PHE A 292 -11.72 -24.03 26.07
CA PHE A 292 -10.27 -23.98 26.24
C PHE A 292 -9.78 -23.46 27.60
N ARG A 293 -10.66 -23.06 28.52
CA ARG A 293 -10.29 -22.51 29.85
C ARG A 293 -9.29 -23.38 30.62
N THR A 294 -9.43 -24.71 30.54
CA THR A 294 -8.55 -25.66 31.24
C THR A 294 -7.21 -25.81 30.52
N SER A 295 -7.21 -26.01 29.20
CA SER A 295 -5.98 -26.24 28.43
C SER A 295 -5.10 -25.00 28.30
N LEU A 296 -5.69 -23.79 28.34
CA LEU A 296 -4.99 -22.52 28.18
C LEU A 296 -4.65 -21.85 29.51
N ARG A 297 -4.89 -22.50 30.65
CA ARG A 297 -4.55 -21.95 31.99
C ARG A 297 -3.06 -21.61 32.13
N THR A 298 -2.21 -22.40 31.47
CA THR A 298 -0.74 -22.29 31.51
C THR A 298 -0.15 -21.36 30.46
N VAL A 299 -0.99 -20.72 29.66
CA VAL A 299 -0.56 -19.67 28.73
C VAL A 299 -0.32 -18.38 29.52
N ASP A 300 0.77 -17.69 29.19
CA ASP A 300 1.15 -16.44 29.83
C ASP A 300 0.49 -15.25 29.14
N ALA A 301 0.44 -15.26 27.81
CA ALA A 301 -0.23 -14.24 27.00
C ALA A 301 -0.89 -14.84 25.75
N PHE A 302 -1.92 -14.16 25.27
CA PHE A 302 -2.54 -14.44 23.97
C PHE A 302 -2.06 -13.46 22.92
N MET A 303 -2.00 -13.89 21.66
CA MET A 303 -1.69 -13.04 20.52
C MET A 303 -2.74 -13.15 19.42
N CYS A 304 -3.08 -12.00 18.87
CA CYS A 304 -3.97 -11.80 17.73
C CYS A 304 -3.25 -10.91 16.71
N SER A 305 -3.41 -11.21 15.42
CA SER A 305 -2.95 -10.34 14.33
C SER A 305 -4.08 -10.03 13.35
N ILE A 306 -4.20 -10.74 12.22
CA ILE A 306 -5.27 -10.54 11.23
C ILE A 306 -6.47 -11.44 11.51
N PRO A 307 -7.70 -10.89 11.59
CA PRO A 307 -7.99 -9.49 11.88
C PRO A 307 -7.72 -9.17 13.35
N ILE A 308 -7.42 -7.90 13.66
CA ILE A 308 -7.20 -7.46 15.04
C ILE A 308 -8.47 -7.63 15.90
N TYR A 309 -9.63 -7.70 15.24
CA TYR A 309 -10.93 -8.01 15.85
C TYR A 309 -10.92 -9.33 16.66
N TRP A 310 -10.07 -10.29 16.28
CA TRP A 310 -9.95 -11.57 16.99
C TRP A 310 -9.36 -11.47 18.38
N CYS A 311 -8.78 -10.34 18.76
CA CYS A 311 -8.38 -10.11 20.15
C CYS A 311 -9.56 -10.27 21.13
N LYS A 312 -10.82 -10.05 20.68
CA LYS A 312 -12.01 -10.29 21.50
C LYS A 312 -12.17 -11.74 21.95
N LEU A 313 -11.64 -12.72 21.22
CA LEU A 313 -11.69 -14.15 21.62
C LEU A 313 -11.07 -14.38 22.99
N TYR A 314 -10.11 -13.55 23.39
CA TYR A 314 -9.31 -13.73 24.59
C TYR A 314 -9.82 -12.95 25.80
N GLN A 315 -10.82 -12.08 25.64
CA GLN A 315 -11.28 -11.16 26.69
C GLN A 315 -11.71 -11.87 27.99
N HIS A 316 -12.25 -13.09 27.88
CA HIS A 316 -12.75 -13.87 29.02
C HIS A 316 -11.66 -14.62 29.80
N PHE A 317 -10.44 -14.77 29.28
CA PHE A 317 -9.37 -15.48 30.00
C PHE A 317 -8.69 -14.66 31.10
N ARG A 318 -8.91 -13.34 31.13
CA ARG A 318 -8.25 -12.40 32.07
C ARG A 318 -6.72 -12.51 32.05
N LYS A 319 -6.15 -12.81 30.88
CA LYS A 319 -4.71 -12.85 30.63
C LYS A 319 -4.28 -11.65 29.75
N PRO A 320 -3.00 -11.28 29.76
CA PRO A 320 -2.41 -10.35 28.80
C PRO A 320 -2.70 -10.71 27.34
N ILE A 321 -3.00 -9.69 26.54
CA ILE A 321 -3.21 -9.79 25.09
C ILE A 321 -2.12 -8.98 24.39
N LEU A 322 -1.46 -9.59 23.41
CA LEU A 322 -0.60 -8.96 22.43
C LEU A 322 -1.38 -8.81 21.11
N GLY A 323 -1.90 -7.62 20.83
CA GLY A 323 -2.51 -7.28 19.56
C GLY A 323 -1.49 -6.70 18.59
N VAL A 324 -1.33 -7.30 17.41
CA VAL A 324 -0.41 -6.82 16.37
C VAL A 324 -1.21 -6.43 15.15
N MET A 325 -1.16 -5.15 14.78
CA MET A 325 -1.92 -4.59 13.68
C MET A 325 -1.01 -4.43 12.47
N ASP A 326 -1.33 -5.19 11.44
CA ASP A 326 -0.73 -5.22 10.10
C ASP A 326 -1.74 -4.92 8.99
N GLN A 327 -2.98 -4.63 9.40
CA GLN A 327 -4.11 -4.26 8.58
C GLN A 327 -4.97 -3.25 9.33
N PRO A 328 -5.90 -2.55 8.64
CA PRO A 328 -6.82 -1.63 9.30
C PRO A 328 -7.64 -2.25 10.43
N ILE A 329 -7.98 -1.42 11.42
CA ILE A 329 -8.73 -1.84 12.62
C ILE A 329 -10.08 -2.50 12.32
N PHE A 330 -10.69 -2.15 11.19
CA PHE A 330 -12.02 -2.61 10.77
C PHE A 330 -12.00 -3.76 9.79
N LEU A 331 -10.82 -4.29 9.45
CA LEU A 331 -10.74 -5.47 8.59
C LEU A 331 -11.57 -6.61 9.21
N PHE A 332 -12.51 -7.15 8.44
CA PHE A 332 -13.50 -8.16 8.87
C PHE A 332 -14.48 -7.73 9.98
N VAL A 333 -14.68 -6.43 10.18
CA VAL A 333 -15.70 -5.91 11.10
C VAL A 333 -16.89 -5.40 10.32
N GLN A 334 -18.02 -6.08 10.49
CA GLN A 334 -19.31 -5.70 9.92
C GLN A 334 -19.67 -4.24 10.22
N PRO A 335 -20.21 -3.45 9.26
CA PRO A 335 -20.46 -2.02 9.44
C PRO A 335 -21.22 -1.67 10.74
N HIS A 336 -22.32 -2.38 11.02
CA HIS A 336 -23.15 -2.16 12.21
C HIS A 336 -22.46 -2.49 13.55
N LEU A 337 -21.30 -3.17 13.54
CA LEU A 337 -20.51 -3.50 14.73
C LEU A 337 -19.30 -2.58 14.92
N ARG A 338 -18.96 -1.71 13.97
CA ARG A 338 -17.72 -0.92 14.01
C ARG A 338 -17.65 0.03 15.20
N THR A 339 -18.75 0.71 15.52
CA THR A 339 -18.83 1.60 16.70
C THR A 339 -18.62 0.83 18.01
N LEU A 340 -19.26 -0.34 18.12
CA LEU A 340 -19.11 -1.23 19.27
C LEU A 340 -17.66 -1.73 19.37
N TRP A 341 -17.09 -2.17 18.25
CA TRP A 341 -15.71 -2.62 18.19
C TRP A 341 -14.72 -1.52 18.56
N LEU A 342 -14.87 -0.29 18.08
CA LEU A 342 -13.98 0.80 18.47
C LEU A 342 -13.95 1.01 19.98
N ARG A 343 -15.11 0.99 20.62
CA ARG A 343 -15.22 1.13 22.08
C ARG A 343 -14.48 -0.02 22.78
N ASP A 344 -14.74 -1.25 22.36
CA ASP A 344 -14.14 -2.44 22.95
C ASP A 344 -12.62 -2.50 22.70
N PHE A 345 -12.17 -2.16 21.49
CA PHE A 345 -10.75 -2.04 21.15
C PHE A 345 -10.05 -1.00 22.01
N ARG A 346 -10.64 0.19 22.20
CA ARG A 346 -10.08 1.22 23.07
C ARG A 346 -9.91 0.71 24.50
N GLN A 347 -10.91 0.02 25.03
CA GLN A 347 -10.83 -0.59 26.35
C GLN A 347 -9.71 -1.63 26.43
N LEU A 348 -9.60 -2.52 25.42
CA LEU A 348 -8.53 -3.52 25.36
C LEU A 348 -7.15 -2.89 25.27
N ALA A 349 -6.97 -1.89 24.41
CA ALA A 349 -5.69 -1.22 24.19
C ALA A 349 -5.25 -0.33 25.36
N GLN A 350 -6.20 0.22 26.12
CA GLN A 350 -5.92 1.01 27.32
C GLN A 350 -5.70 0.16 28.58
N ASP A 351 -6.12 -1.11 28.59
CA ASP A 351 -5.84 -2.02 29.70
C ASP A 351 -4.33 -2.23 29.83
N PRO A 352 -3.71 -1.84 30.96
CA PRO A 352 -2.26 -1.85 31.11
C PRO A 352 -1.65 -3.26 31.08
N LYS A 353 -2.43 -4.33 31.17
CA LYS A 353 -1.91 -5.70 31.03
C LYS A 353 -1.66 -6.08 29.56
N ASN A 354 -2.28 -5.37 28.62
CA ASN A 354 -2.21 -5.66 27.20
C ASN A 354 -1.12 -4.83 26.52
N VAL A 355 -0.69 -5.30 25.36
CA VAL A 355 0.22 -4.60 24.46
C VAL A 355 -0.41 -4.61 23.08
N PHE A 356 -0.66 -3.44 22.51
CA PHE A 356 -1.11 -3.31 21.12
C PHE A 356 -0.04 -2.58 20.32
N VAL A 357 0.28 -3.08 19.14
CA VAL A 357 1.41 -2.61 18.32
C VAL A 357 0.94 -2.48 16.88
N CYS A 358 1.28 -1.39 16.22
CA CYS A 358 1.14 -1.25 14.77
C CYS A 358 2.45 -1.66 14.09
N ASP A 359 2.38 -2.30 12.94
CA ASP A 359 3.58 -2.68 12.20
C ASP A 359 4.15 -1.53 11.34
N THR A 360 3.37 -0.48 11.12
CA THR A 360 3.76 0.66 10.29
C THR A 360 3.32 1.95 10.97
N ALA A 361 4.02 3.05 10.66
CA ALA A 361 3.59 4.38 11.11
C ALA A 361 2.26 4.78 10.47
N PHE A 362 1.99 4.30 9.25
CA PHE A 362 0.69 4.46 8.60
C PHE A 362 -0.46 3.93 9.46
N LEU A 363 -0.39 2.65 9.88
CA LEU A 363 -1.45 2.06 10.71
C LEU A 363 -1.55 2.72 12.08
N GLN A 364 -0.43 3.13 12.68
CA GLN A 364 -0.47 3.93 13.91
C GLN A 364 -1.25 5.23 13.71
N LEU A 365 -1.00 5.94 12.61
CA LEU A 365 -1.70 7.18 12.28
C LEU A 365 -3.19 6.93 12.06
N GLN A 366 -3.52 5.85 11.36
CA GLN A 366 -4.90 5.42 11.11
C GLN A 366 -5.62 5.13 12.43
N VAL A 367 -5.01 4.32 13.31
CA VAL A 367 -5.56 4.02 14.64
C VAL A 367 -5.73 5.30 15.45
N ARG A 368 -4.76 6.20 15.43
CA ARG A 368 -4.83 7.48 16.15
C ARG A 368 -5.98 8.33 15.64
N TRP A 369 -6.18 8.38 14.34
CA TRP A 369 -7.30 9.10 13.74
C TRP A 369 -8.66 8.46 14.11
N GLN A 370 -8.78 7.13 14.09
CA GLN A 370 -10.04 6.43 14.39
C GLN A 370 -10.39 6.37 15.88
N THR A 371 -9.39 6.23 16.75
CA THR A 371 -9.58 5.90 18.18
C THR A 371 -9.08 6.98 19.14
N GLY A 372 -8.28 7.93 18.66
CA GLY A 372 -7.51 8.86 19.49
C GLY A 372 -6.30 8.22 20.20
N LEU A 373 -6.06 6.91 20.05
CA LEU A 373 -4.96 6.21 20.70
C LEU A 373 -3.67 6.31 19.87
N THR A 374 -2.54 6.52 20.54
CA THR A 374 -1.22 6.37 19.91
C THR A 374 -0.60 5.06 20.36
N LEU A 375 -0.58 4.08 19.48
CA LEU A 375 0.03 2.77 19.73
C LEU A 375 1.52 2.77 19.36
N PRO A 376 2.39 1.98 20.00
CA PRO A 376 3.76 1.80 19.53
C PRO A 376 3.82 1.18 18.13
N VAL A 377 4.89 1.49 17.39
CA VAL A 377 5.21 0.87 16.10
C VAL A 377 6.35 -0.13 16.27
N ALA A 378 6.22 -1.32 15.69
CA ALA A 378 7.32 -2.27 15.54
C ALA A 378 7.27 -2.88 14.13
N ARG A 379 8.17 -2.41 13.26
CA ARG A 379 8.17 -2.78 11.85
C ARG A 379 8.30 -4.29 11.60
N TYR A 380 7.53 -4.79 10.63
CA TYR A 380 7.77 -6.08 10.00
C TYR A 380 9.15 -6.12 9.32
N LEU A 381 9.95 -7.13 9.62
CA LEU A 381 11.33 -7.25 9.15
C LEU A 381 11.51 -8.17 7.94
N ALA A 382 10.51 -8.97 7.61
CA ALA A 382 10.63 -10.11 6.69
C ALA A 382 11.90 -10.95 6.95
N ILE A 383 12.17 -11.27 8.21
CA ILE A 383 13.44 -11.89 8.63
C ILE A 383 13.66 -13.28 7.98
N GLN A 384 12.58 -13.97 7.63
CA GLN A 384 12.63 -15.28 6.96
C GLN A 384 13.22 -15.22 5.55
N THR A 385 13.14 -14.06 4.88
CA THR A 385 13.69 -13.86 3.53
C THR A 385 15.11 -13.30 3.58
N ALA A 386 15.50 -12.60 4.65
CA ALA A 386 16.82 -11.96 4.81
C ALA A 386 18.03 -12.92 4.64
N ARG A 387 17.84 -14.23 4.81
CA ARG A 387 18.88 -15.24 4.53
C ARG A 387 19.25 -15.35 3.04
N TRP A 388 18.35 -14.97 2.14
CA TRP A 388 18.54 -15.01 0.70
C TRP A 388 19.06 -13.66 0.22
N LYS A 389 20.33 -13.40 0.51
CA LYS A 389 20.96 -12.13 0.14
C LYS A 389 20.98 -11.98 -1.38
N TRP A 390 20.65 -10.77 -1.85
CA TRP A 390 20.72 -10.42 -3.26
C TRP A 390 22.09 -10.75 -3.84
N ARG A 391 22.08 -11.49 -4.96
CA ARG A 391 23.26 -11.89 -5.71
C ARG A 391 22.84 -12.23 -7.13
N ALA A 392 22.79 -11.22 -7.99
CA ALA A 392 22.60 -11.44 -9.41
C ALA A 392 23.86 -12.05 -10.03
N SER A 393 23.72 -13.19 -10.71
CA SER A 393 24.75 -13.72 -11.61
C SER A 393 24.84 -12.85 -12.86
N GLU A 394 25.93 -12.95 -13.62
CA GLU A 394 26.08 -12.23 -14.90
C GLU A 394 24.89 -12.47 -15.84
N GLU A 395 24.42 -13.71 -15.94
CA GLU A 395 23.21 -14.07 -16.71
C GLU A 395 21.95 -13.32 -16.21
N ASN A 396 21.81 -13.19 -14.90
CA ASN A 396 20.63 -12.57 -14.29
C ASN A 396 20.74 -11.05 -14.16
N LEU A 397 21.88 -10.43 -14.51
CA LEU A 397 22.05 -8.97 -14.51
C LEU A 397 21.19 -8.28 -15.57
N SER A 398 20.59 -9.02 -16.50
CA SER A 398 19.57 -8.53 -17.43
C SER A 398 18.16 -8.64 -16.86
N ARG A 399 17.91 -9.51 -15.88
CA ARG A 399 16.56 -9.89 -15.46
C ARG A 399 16.00 -8.94 -14.42
N ILE A 400 14.87 -8.32 -14.76
CA ILE A 400 14.13 -7.39 -13.91
C ILE A 400 12.88 -8.10 -13.40
N LEU A 401 12.73 -8.20 -12.09
CA LEU A 401 11.53 -8.73 -11.47
C LEU A 401 10.45 -7.64 -11.41
N VAL A 402 9.25 -7.89 -11.95
CA VAL A 402 8.11 -6.98 -11.81
C VAL A 402 7.15 -7.56 -10.79
N VAL A 403 6.95 -6.82 -9.70
CA VAL A 403 6.08 -7.22 -8.59
C VAL A 403 4.87 -6.32 -8.59
N GLN A 404 3.75 -6.90 -8.99
CA GLN A 404 2.44 -6.27 -9.04
C GLN A 404 1.36 -7.26 -8.60
N GLN A 405 0.12 -6.79 -8.49
CA GLN A 405 -1.04 -7.66 -8.32
C GLN A 405 -1.76 -7.77 -9.66
N GLN A 406 -1.48 -8.86 -10.39
CA GLN A 406 -1.92 -9.03 -11.80
C GLN A 406 -3.42 -8.82 -12.01
N LEU A 407 -4.24 -9.30 -11.08
CA LEU A 407 -5.69 -9.24 -11.22
C LEU A 407 -6.27 -7.83 -11.14
N HIS A 408 -5.59 -6.86 -10.52
CA HIS A 408 -6.02 -5.46 -10.58
C HIS A 408 -5.43 -4.73 -11.79
N ARG A 409 -4.39 -5.29 -12.42
CA ARG A 409 -3.59 -4.60 -13.45
C ARG A 409 -3.04 -5.61 -14.48
N PRO A 410 -3.92 -6.27 -15.25
CA PRO A 410 -3.51 -7.32 -16.19
C PRO A 410 -2.63 -6.80 -17.33
N PHE A 411 -2.79 -5.53 -17.72
CA PHE A 411 -2.13 -4.93 -18.88
C PHE A 411 -0.72 -4.38 -18.61
N PHE A 412 -0.38 -4.14 -17.34
CA PHE A 412 0.89 -3.48 -16.98
C PHE A 412 2.12 -4.25 -17.44
N LEU A 413 2.24 -5.52 -17.05
CA LEU A 413 3.41 -6.33 -17.35
C LEU A 413 3.57 -6.57 -18.86
N PRO A 414 2.51 -6.90 -19.62
CA PRO A 414 2.54 -6.90 -21.08
C PRO A 414 3.06 -5.60 -21.68
N LEU A 415 2.56 -4.45 -21.20
CA LEU A 415 2.94 -3.15 -21.72
C LEU A 415 4.40 -2.80 -21.44
N LEU A 416 4.90 -3.06 -20.23
CA LEU A 416 6.30 -2.83 -19.89
C LEU A 416 7.23 -3.73 -20.73
N LYS A 417 6.81 -4.98 -21.01
CA LYS A 417 7.54 -5.88 -21.91
C LYS A 417 7.58 -5.36 -23.34
N GLU A 418 6.47 -4.87 -23.86
CA GLU A 418 6.36 -4.30 -25.20
C GLU A 418 7.22 -3.04 -25.32
N PHE A 419 7.08 -2.11 -24.37
CA PHE A 419 7.90 -0.91 -24.30
C PHE A 419 9.39 -1.29 -24.30
N ASN A 420 9.81 -2.24 -23.47
CA ASN A 420 11.19 -2.69 -23.44
C ASN A 420 11.66 -3.34 -24.76
N ALA A 421 10.79 -4.07 -25.46
CA ALA A 421 11.10 -4.74 -26.73
C ALA A 421 11.28 -3.76 -27.90
N LEU A 422 10.50 -2.67 -27.92
CA LEU A 422 10.59 -1.63 -28.95
C LEU A 422 11.85 -0.76 -28.84
N ASN A 423 12.51 -0.75 -27.68
CA ASN A 423 13.59 0.17 -27.38
C ASN A 423 14.97 -0.50 -27.46
N ALA A 424 15.75 -0.16 -28.50
CA ALA A 424 17.05 -0.78 -28.79
C ALA A 424 18.07 -0.68 -27.63
N LEU A 425 18.01 0.39 -26.85
CA LEU A 425 18.86 0.60 -25.67
C LEU A 425 18.54 -0.39 -24.55
N THR A 426 17.26 -0.67 -24.33
CA THR A 426 16.78 -1.38 -23.13
C THR A 426 16.40 -2.83 -23.43
N ARG A 427 16.29 -3.24 -24.70
CA ARG A 427 15.92 -4.61 -25.13
C ARG A 427 16.80 -5.73 -24.54
N THR A 428 17.97 -5.38 -24.00
CA THR A 428 18.84 -6.33 -23.29
C THR A 428 18.30 -6.70 -21.90
N LEU A 429 17.41 -5.89 -21.33
CA LEU A 429 16.71 -6.17 -20.08
C LEU A 429 15.61 -7.20 -20.33
N GLN A 430 15.50 -8.20 -19.45
CA GLN A 430 14.46 -9.21 -19.47
C GLN A 430 13.46 -8.92 -18.36
N VAL A 431 12.29 -8.42 -18.72
CA VAL A 431 11.20 -8.11 -17.78
C VAL A 431 10.47 -9.41 -17.43
N VAL A 432 10.47 -9.80 -16.16
CA VAL A 432 9.91 -11.06 -15.65
C VAL A 432 8.84 -10.76 -14.62
N GLY A 433 7.61 -11.20 -14.86
CA GLY A 433 6.54 -11.10 -13.87
C GLY A 433 6.82 -11.95 -12.63
N PHE A 434 6.41 -11.47 -11.46
CA PHE A 434 6.54 -12.23 -10.21
C PHE A 434 5.93 -13.64 -10.29
N GLU A 435 4.76 -13.75 -10.93
CA GLU A 435 4.05 -15.00 -11.16
C GLU A 435 4.74 -15.88 -12.21
N GLU A 436 5.59 -15.31 -13.07
CA GLU A 436 6.34 -16.03 -14.10
C GLU A 436 7.56 -16.75 -13.52
N VAL A 437 7.95 -16.45 -12.28
CA VAL A 437 9.04 -17.14 -11.59
C VAL A 437 8.63 -18.58 -11.28
N PRO A 438 9.23 -19.63 -11.90
CA PRO A 438 8.71 -21.00 -11.80
C PRO A 438 8.67 -21.55 -10.37
N ALA A 439 9.64 -21.15 -9.54
CA ALA A 439 9.73 -21.55 -8.14
C ALA A 439 8.55 -21.03 -7.30
N TRP A 440 7.95 -19.90 -7.72
CA TRP A 440 6.80 -19.31 -7.05
C TRP A 440 5.54 -20.16 -7.28
N LYS A 441 5.24 -20.49 -8.55
CA LYS A 441 4.07 -21.33 -8.91
C LYS A 441 4.09 -22.71 -8.25
N SER A 442 5.28 -23.31 -8.17
CA SER A 442 5.48 -24.66 -7.61
C SER A 442 5.66 -24.68 -6.09
N GLY A 443 5.68 -23.53 -5.42
CA GLY A 443 5.84 -23.44 -3.96
C GLY A 443 7.18 -23.96 -3.45
N ARG A 444 8.22 -24.00 -4.29
CA ARG A 444 9.52 -24.58 -3.91
C ARG A 444 10.18 -23.82 -2.76
N LYS A 445 10.97 -24.55 -1.96
CA LYS A 445 11.72 -23.98 -0.81
C LYS A 445 12.74 -22.91 -1.24
N ASP A 446 13.22 -22.95 -2.48
CA ASP A 446 14.19 -22.01 -3.04
C ASP A 446 13.54 -20.76 -3.67
N ARG A 447 12.22 -20.57 -3.59
CA ARG A 447 11.52 -19.48 -4.28
C ARG A 447 12.12 -18.09 -4.02
N TYR A 448 12.41 -17.76 -2.76
CA TYR A 448 13.01 -16.48 -2.38
C TYR A 448 14.46 -16.34 -2.85
N LYS A 449 15.22 -17.45 -2.89
CA LYS A 449 16.57 -17.45 -3.49
C LYS A 449 16.50 -16.98 -4.94
N ARG A 450 15.54 -17.50 -5.72
CA ARG A 450 15.33 -17.11 -7.12
C ARG A 450 14.93 -15.65 -7.27
N LEU A 451 14.11 -15.11 -6.37
CA LEU A 451 13.79 -13.68 -6.36
C LEU A 451 15.06 -12.83 -6.12
N ALA A 452 15.89 -13.22 -5.17
CA ALA A 452 17.15 -12.54 -4.83
C ALA A 452 18.23 -12.60 -5.93
N GLU A 453 18.06 -13.48 -6.94
CA GLU A 453 18.97 -13.62 -8.08
C GLU A 453 18.69 -12.60 -9.21
N HIS A 454 17.58 -11.85 -9.19
CA HIS A 454 17.27 -10.85 -10.22
C HIS A 454 18.13 -9.58 -10.06
N ARG A 455 18.44 -8.88 -11.16
CA ARG A 455 19.20 -7.61 -11.16
C ARG A 455 18.61 -6.59 -10.19
N ALA A 456 17.30 -6.41 -10.28
CA ALA A 456 16.51 -5.48 -9.50
C ALA A 456 15.04 -5.93 -9.49
N ALA A 457 14.21 -5.30 -8.66
CA ALA A 457 12.77 -5.43 -8.69
C ALA A 457 12.09 -4.08 -8.91
N VAL A 458 11.12 -4.05 -9.82
CA VAL A 458 10.18 -2.95 -9.99
C VAL A 458 8.91 -3.31 -9.26
N VAL A 459 8.54 -2.49 -8.28
CA VAL A 459 7.45 -2.78 -7.36
C VAL A 459 6.35 -1.76 -7.53
N PHE A 460 5.17 -2.24 -7.93
CA PHE A 460 3.95 -1.45 -8.01
C PHE A 460 3.07 -1.81 -6.82
N PRO A 461 3.09 -0.99 -5.75
CA PRO A 461 2.30 -1.27 -4.57
C PRO A 461 0.81 -1.22 -4.94
N TYR A 462 0.03 -2.12 -4.35
CA TYR A 462 -1.43 -2.09 -4.36
C TYR A 462 -2.00 -1.76 -2.97
N ASP A 463 -1.10 -1.72 -1.98
CA ASP A 463 -1.36 -1.51 -0.58
C ASP A 463 -0.24 -0.65 0.02
N VAL A 464 -0.55 0.20 1.01
CA VAL A 464 0.41 0.94 1.83
C VAL A 464 1.18 0.02 2.78
N HIS A 465 0.62 -1.13 3.13
CA HIS A 465 1.32 -2.21 3.82
C HIS A 465 1.58 -3.37 2.85
N PHE A 466 2.70 -3.29 2.11
CA PHE A 466 3.02 -4.28 1.08
C PHE A 466 4.10 -5.28 1.52
N ILE A 467 3.68 -6.44 2.04
CA ILE A 467 4.58 -7.49 2.56
C ILE A 467 5.68 -7.88 1.57
N LYS A 468 5.35 -8.05 0.27
CA LYS A 468 6.35 -8.47 -0.74
C LYS A 468 7.48 -7.44 -0.89
N LEU A 469 7.18 -6.14 -0.76
CA LEU A 469 8.19 -5.09 -0.77
C LEU A 469 9.20 -5.32 0.36
N LEU A 470 8.71 -5.57 1.58
CA LEU A 470 9.53 -5.80 2.76
C LEU A 470 10.36 -7.07 2.64
N GLU A 471 9.81 -8.13 2.04
CA GLU A 471 10.54 -9.37 1.74
C GLU A 471 11.72 -9.14 0.78
N LEU A 472 11.52 -8.37 -0.30
CA LEU A 472 12.57 -8.02 -1.25
C LEU A 472 13.61 -7.06 -0.63
N TYR A 473 13.13 -6.11 0.17
CA TYR A 473 13.99 -5.17 0.89
C TYR A 473 14.93 -5.88 1.86
N SER A 474 14.42 -6.86 2.62
CA SER A 474 15.23 -7.60 3.59
C SER A 474 16.28 -8.51 2.92
N MET A 475 16.00 -8.99 1.70
CA MET A 475 16.98 -9.67 0.84
C MET A 475 18.06 -8.70 0.29
N GLY A 476 17.76 -7.40 0.29
CA GLY A 476 18.60 -6.35 -0.31
C GLY A 476 18.52 -6.35 -1.83
N VAL A 477 17.41 -6.78 -2.42
CA VAL A 477 17.20 -6.65 -3.88
C VAL A 477 17.05 -5.16 -4.20
N PRO A 478 17.80 -4.58 -5.14
CA PRO A 478 17.61 -3.19 -5.53
C PRO A 478 16.15 -2.94 -5.98
N LEU A 479 15.49 -1.94 -5.39
CA LEU A 479 14.07 -1.66 -5.62
C LEU A 479 13.86 -0.36 -6.39
N TYR A 480 12.91 -0.41 -7.31
CA TYR A 480 12.41 0.72 -8.10
C TYR A 480 10.90 0.83 -7.91
N LEU A 481 10.43 2.02 -7.55
CA LEU A 481 9.01 2.30 -7.31
C LEU A 481 8.55 3.54 -8.08
N PRO A 482 7.26 3.64 -8.46
CA PRO A 482 6.74 4.88 -9.00
C PRO A 482 6.83 6.01 -7.96
N SER A 483 7.21 7.21 -8.39
CA SER A 483 7.33 8.39 -7.51
C SER A 483 5.98 8.84 -6.94
N ASP A 484 4.90 8.59 -7.68
CA ASP A 484 3.51 8.83 -7.30
C ASP A 484 2.85 7.58 -6.67
N PHE A 485 3.64 6.67 -6.06
CA PHE A 485 3.17 5.36 -5.57
C PHE A 485 1.90 5.40 -4.73
N PHE A 486 1.55 6.52 -4.09
CA PHE A 486 0.31 6.67 -3.34
C PHE A 486 -0.92 6.42 -4.22
N MET A 487 -0.89 6.85 -5.48
CA MET A 487 -1.95 6.56 -6.48
C MET A 487 -2.18 5.06 -6.66
N TRP A 488 -1.17 4.26 -6.30
CA TRP A 488 -1.12 2.83 -6.47
C TRP A 488 -1.41 2.09 -5.16
N ALA A 489 -0.81 2.55 -4.06
CA ALA A 489 -0.84 1.91 -2.75
C ALA A 489 -2.18 2.04 -2.02
N PHE A 490 -3.03 2.99 -2.42
CA PHE A 490 -4.33 3.20 -1.78
C PHE A 490 -5.47 2.36 -2.35
N SER A 491 -5.21 1.48 -3.33
CA SER A 491 -6.25 0.66 -3.95
C SER A 491 -6.84 -0.45 -3.07
N TRP A 492 -6.22 -0.82 -1.94
CA TRP A 492 -6.65 -1.99 -1.14
C TRP A 492 -6.87 -1.72 0.36
N THR A 493 -5.87 -1.22 1.10
CA THR A 493 -6.02 -0.91 2.55
C THR A 493 -7.03 0.19 2.83
N VAL A 494 -7.40 0.93 1.79
CA VAL A 494 -8.20 2.14 1.87
C VAL A 494 -9.51 1.88 1.08
N SER A 495 -9.58 0.97 0.10
CA SER A 495 -10.76 0.75 -0.76
C SER A 495 -12.08 0.33 -0.11
N ASP A 496 -12.13 0.08 1.20
CA ASP A 496 -13.39 0.16 1.95
C ASP A 496 -13.49 1.58 2.54
N PRO A 497 -14.27 2.51 1.93
CA PRO A 497 -14.43 3.87 2.43
C PRO A 497 -14.91 3.89 3.88
N ALA A 498 -15.61 2.84 4.28
CA ALA A 498 -16.20 2.70 5.59
C ALA A 498 -15.16 2.27 6.66
N VAL A 499 -13.93 1.89 6.26
CA VAL A 499 -12.77 1.80 7.15
C VAL A 499 -12.31 3.20 7.60
N MET A 500 -12.53 4.22 6.79
CA MET A 500 -12.12 5.60 7.06
C MET A 500 -13.32 6.56 7.17
N GLU A 501 -14.46 6.06 7.65
CA GLU A 501 -15.69 6.83 7.78
C GLU A 501 -15.59 7.92 8.87
N PRO A 502 -15.82 9.21 8.53
CA PRO A 502 -15.76 10.29 9.52
C PRO A 502 -16.77 10.13 10.67
N SER A 503 -17.93 9.53 10.40
CA SER A 503 -18.98 9.19 11.40
C SER A 503 -18.46 8.29 12.52
N ILE A 504 -17.44 7.49 12.22
CA ILE A 504 -16.85 6.51 13.14
C ILE A 504 -15.65 7.12 13.91
N ALA A 505 -15.00 8.14 13.34
CA ALA A 505 -13.87 8.84 13.97
C ALA A 505 -14.35 9.79 15.09
N GLN A 506 -14.51 9.25 16.29
CA GLN A 506 -14.92 10.03 17.47
C GLN A 506 -13.93 11.17 17.76
N ASN A 507 -14.41 12.42 17.67
CA ASN A 507 -13.73 13.67 18.10
C ASN A 507 -12.46 14.08 17.33
N ALA A 508 -12.02 13.32 16.32
CA ALA A 508 -10.80 13.65 15.57
C ALA A 508 -11.08 14.48 14.30
N SER A 509 -12.26 14.36 13.69
CA SER A 509 -12.49 14.90 12.34
C SER A 509 -12.40 16.43 12.22
N GLU A 510 -12.77 17.19 13.25
CA GLU A 510 -12.80 18.66 13.16
C GLU A 510 -11.43 19.33 13.33
N THR A 511 -10.46 18.66 13.96
CA THR A 511 -9.15 19.27 14.29
C THR A 511 -7.96 18.56 13.65
N TRP A 512 -8.20 17.49 12.88
CA TRP A 512 -7.12 16.76 12.25
C TRP A 512 -6.65 17.47 10.98
N PRO A 513 -5.34 17.76 10.83
CA PRO A 513 -4.84 18.62 9.75
C PRO A 513 -5.04 18.02 8.35
N HIS A 514 -5.10 16.70 8.25
CA HIS A 514 -5.30 15.98 6.98
C HIS A 514 -6.28 14.83 7.19
N PRO A 515 -7.59 15.03 7.00
CA PRO A 515 -8.57 13.95 7.09
C PRO A 515 -8.16 12.76 6.20
N PRO A 516 -8.79 11.59 6.37
CA PRO A 516 -8.48 10.42 5.57
C PRO A 516 -8.41 10.72 4.07
N PRO A 517 -7.63 9.94 3.30
CA PRO A 517 -7.44 10.16 1.87
C PRO A 517 -8.74 10.10 1.05
N PHE A 518 -9.84 9.62 1.63
CA PHE A 518 -11.16 9.69 1.02
C PHE A 518 -11.91 10.97 1.33
N CYS A 519 -12.52 11.51 0.28
CA CYS A 519 -13.71 12.35 0.39
C CYS A 519 -14.96 11.46 0.48
N ALA A 520 -15.09 10.69 1.58
CA ALA A 520 -16.30 9.89 1.85
C ALA A 520 -17.56 10.78 2.02
N THR A 521 -17.36 12.08 2.28
CA THR A 521 -18.42 13.07 2.23
C THR A 521 -18.82 13.31 0.77
N ARG A 522 -20.09 13.07 0.41
CA ARG A 522 -20.78 13.43 -0.87
C ARG A 522 -20.90 12.34 -1.96
N GLY A 523 -20.76 11.04 -1.64
CA GLY A 523 -21.00 9.97 -2.62
C GLY A 523 -19.90 9.82 -3.70
N LEU A 524 -18.76 10.47 -3.48
CA LEU A 524 -17.59 10.38 -4.34
C LEU A 524 -16.69 9.23 -3.87
N ARG A 525 -16.39 8.30 -4.78
CA ARG A 525 -15.45 7.18 -4.55
C ARG A 525 -13.98 7.60 -4.73
N HIS A 526 -13.74 8.88 -4.96
CA HIS A 526 -12.46 9.38 -5.43
C HIS A 526 -11.50 9.70 -4.28
N ILE A 527 -10.23 9.56 -4.60
CA ILE A 527 -9.10 9.76 -3.70
C ILE A 527 -8.60 11.21 -3.83
N ASP A 528 -8.43 11.91 -2.70
CA ASP A 528 -7.79 13.24 -2.67
C ASP A 528 -6.26 13.08 -2.77
N PRO A 529 -5.61 13.56 -3.86
CA PRO A 529 -4.17 13.36 -4.06
C PRO A 529 -3.31 13.97 -2.95
N ALA A 530 -3.67 15.15 -2.44
CA ALA A 530 -2.89 15.84 -1.41
C ALA A 530 -2.97 15.11 -0.08
N ARG A 531 -4.16 14.60 0.28
CA ARG A 531 -4.32 13.75 1.47
C ARG A 531 -3.60 12.44 1.29
N CYS A 532 -3.68 11.82 0.11
CA CYS A 532 -2.94 10.61 -0.17
C CYS A 532 -1.45 10.79 -0.03
N HIS A 533 -0.89 11.88 -0.57
CA HIS A 533 0.52 12.22 -0.41
C HIS A 533 0.91 12.31 1.07
N TYR A 534 0.13 13.05 1.86
CA TYR A 534 0.33 13.14 3.32
C TYR A 534 0.32 11.76 3.98
N TRP A 535 -0.72 10.95 3.77
CA TRP A 535 -0.86 9.64 4.40
C TRP A 535 0.23 8.66 3.93
N ALA A 536 0.59 8.70 2.64
CA ALA A 536 1.64 7.88 2.05
C ALA A 536 3.03 8.15 2.66
N SER A 537 3.28 9.36 3.15
CA SER A 537 4.55 9.69 3.85
C SER A 537 4.82 8.80 5.07
N TYR A 538 3.77 8.19 5.64
CA TYR A 538 3.86 7.29 6.79
C TYR A 538 3.99 5.82 6.42
N SER A 539 3.86 5.47 5.14
CA SER A 539 4.06 4.11 4.65
C SER A 539 5.54 3.72 4.69
N ASP A 540 5.81 2.42 4.76
CA ASP A 540 7.18 1.92 4.61
C ASP A 540 7.70 2.14 3.18
N ILE A 541 6.80 2.30 2.20
CA ILE A 541 7.16 2.63 0.81
C ILE A 541 7.84 4.01 0.72
N ALA A 542 7.37 5.01 1.46
CA ALA A 542 8.05 6.32 1.51
C ALA A 542 9.31 6.24 2.39
N ARG A 543 9.22 5.55 3.52
CA ARG A 543 10.20 5.73 4.60
C ARG A 543 11.46 4.91 4.42
N LEU A 544 11.40 3.76 3.75
CA LEU A 544 12.57 2.89 3.61
C LEU A 544 13.65 3.55 2.75
N PRO A 545 14.89 3.65 3.24
CA PRO A 545 15.95 4.30 2.49
C PRO A 545 16.49 3.41 1.37
N HIS A 546 17.31 4.00 0.49
CA HIS A 546 18.05 3.29 -0.56
C HIS A 546 17.17 2.58 -1.60
N MET A 547 15.93 3.04 -1.78
CA MET A 547 15.09 2.68 -2.93
C MET A 547 15.23 3.76 -4.02
N ALA A 548 15.03 3.38 -5.27
CA ALA A 548 14.94 4.34 -6.38
C ALA A 548 13.48 4.59 -6.73
N TYR A 549 13.19 5.83 -7.15
CA TYR A 549 11.88 6.22 -7.63
C TYR A 549 11.97 6.68 -9.08
N PHE A 550 10.94 6.37 -9.87
CA PHE A 550 10.85 6.80 -11.26
C PHE A 550 9.56 7.58 -11.50
N ALA A 551 9.61 8.53 -12.44
CA ALA A 551 8.46 9.34 -12.84
C ALA A 551 7.61 8.64 -13.93
N SER A 552 8.23 7.79 -14.75
CA SER A 552 7.59 7.16 -15.92
C SER A 552 8.32 5.87 -16.33
N PHE A 553 7.74 5.08 -17.25
CA PHE A 553 8.41 3.88 -17.80
C PHE A 553 9.75 4.15 -18.50
N PRO A 554 9.89 5.21 -19.33
CA PRO A 554 11.19 5.58 -19.89
C PRO A 554 12.23 5.85 -18.81
N ASP A 555 11.87 6.65 -17.81
CA ASP A 555 12.75 6.97 -16.69
C ASP A 555 13.16 5.69 -15.95
N LEU A 556 12.20 4.81 -15.66
CA LEU A 556 12.46 3.49 -15.08
C LEU A 556 13.47 2.69 -15.90
N LEU A 557 13.24 2.53 -17.21
CA LEU A 557 14.09 1.70 -18.06
C LEU A 557 15.48 2.31 -18.25
N LEU A 558 15.58 3.64 -18.36
CA LEU A 558 16.86 4.35 -18.38
C LEU A 558 17.62 4.13 -17.08
N GLN A 559 16.98 4.31 -15.92
CA GLN A 559 17.61 4.05 -14.62
C GLN A 559 18.06 2.58 -14.48
N LEU A 560 17.23 1.62 -14.89
CA LEU A 560 17.56 0.19 -14.84
C LEU A 560 18.73 -0.17 -15.76
N HIS A 561 18.78 0.42 -16.95
CA HIS A 561 19.84 0.21 -17.94
C HIS A 561 21.16 0.86 -17.48
N SER A 562 21.11 2.12 -17.02
CA SER A 562 22.29 2.89 -16.64
C SER A 562 22.91 2.47 -15.31
N ALA A 563 22.14 1.85 -14.41
CA ALA A 563 22.64 1.41 -13.11
C ALA A 563 23.78 0.38 -13.27
N SER A 564 24.98 0.72 -12.82
CA SER A 564 26.10 -0.23 -12.85
C SER A 564 25.90 -1.35 -11.82
N ASN A 565 26.52 -2.52 -12.04
CA ASN A 565 26.51 -3.59 -11.03
C ASN A 565 27.11 -3.13 -9.68
N GLY A 566 28.15 -2.28 -9.72
CA GLY A 566 28.75 -1.70 -8.52
C GLY A 566 27.76 -0.82 -7.74
N GLU A 567 26.97 0.01 -8.44
CA GLU A 567 25.92 0.82 -7.82
C GLU A 567 24.84 -0.04 -7.17
N LEU A 568 24.35 -1.06 -7.89
CA LEU A 568 23.35 -2.01 -7.37
C LEU A 568 23.86 -2.74 -6.12
N GLN A 569 25.13 -3.15 -6.11
CA GLN A 569 25.79 -3.76 -4.95
C GLN A 569 25.87 -2.82 -3.76
N LEU A 570 26.24 -1.55 -3.98
CA LEU A 570 26.30 -0.53 -2.93
C LEU A 570 24.91 -0.29 -2.32
N ARG A 571 23.89 -0.12 -3.17
CA ARG A 571 22.49 0.04 -2.73
C ARG A 571 22.02 -1.16 -1.91
N SER A 572 22.24 -2.36 -2.43
CA SER A 572 21.92 -3.63 -1.77
C SER A 572 22.60 -3.77 -0.39
N LYS A 573 23.87 -3.37 -0.28
CA LYS A 573 24.62 -3.36 0.99
C LYS A 573 24.02 -2.36 1.98
N ALA A 574 23.69 -1.16 1.54
CA ALA A 574 23.10 -0.11 2.36
C ALA A 574 21.72 -0.52 2.91
N MET A 575 20.85 -1.08 2.06
CA MET A 575 19.55 -1.62 2.47
C MET A 575 19.68 -2.66 3.59
N ARG A 576 20.62 -3.60 3.45
CA ARG A 576 20.87 -4.65 4.47
C ARG A 576 21.47 -4.09 5.76
N ALA A 577 22.33 -3.08 5.67
CA ALA A 577 22.88 -2.43 6.86
C ALA A 577 21.76 -1.75 7.66
N PHE A 578 20.89 -1.00 6.98
CA PHE A 578 19.69 -0.41 7.58
C PHE A 578 18.75 -1.48 8.16
N GLN A 579 18.56 -2.60 7.46
CA GLN A 579 17.75 -3.72 7.93
C GLN A 579 18.31 -4.34 9.22
N ALA A 580 19.64 -4.51 9.31
CA ALA A 580 20.30 -5.04 10.50
C ALA A 580 20.14 -4.11 11.71
N GLU A 581 20.29 -2.79 11.51
CA GLU A 581 20.05 -1.79 12.55
C GLU A 581 18.58 -1.84 13.03
N THR A 582 17.63 -1.80 12.10
CA THR A 582 16.20 -1.86 12.42
C THR A 582 15.85 -3.16 13.15
N THR A 583 16.46 -4.28 12.76
CA THR A 583 16.28 -5.58 13.43
C THR A 583 16.67 -5.50 14.91
N SER A 584 17.80 -4.86 15.23
CA SER A 584 18.24 -4.68 16.61
C SER A 584 17.25 -3.84 17.43
N GLN A 585 16.73 -2.76 16.82
CA GLN A 585 15.70 -1.91 17.45
C GLN A 585 14.39 -2.67 17.70
N VAL A 586 13.89 -3.43 16.71
CA VAL A 586 12.68 -4.25 16.83
C VAL A 586 12.86 -5.37 17.87
N LEU A 587 14.01 -6.02 17.92
CA LEU A 587 14.30 -7.03 18.94
C LEU A 587 14.29 -6.43 20.35
N THR A 588 14.89 -5.25 20.52
CA THR A 588 14.83 -4.50 21.78
C THR A 588 13.38 -4.21 22.16
N PHE A 589 12.57 -3.71 21.21
CA PHE A 589 11.14 -3.49 21.43
C PHE A 589 10.41 -4.76 21.92
N TRP A 590 10.63 -5.90 21.25
CA TRP A 590 9.96 -7.13 21.60
C TRP A 590 10.40 -7.72 22.95
N GLN A 591 11.67 -7.57 23.33
CA GLN A 591 12.14 -7.93 24.68
C GLN A 591 11.35 -7.18 25.75
N HIS A 592 11.14 -5.88 25.57
CA HIS A 592 10.35 -5.06 26.48
C HIS A 592 8.88 -5.47 26.52
N ALA A 593 8.28 -5.72 25.36
CA ALA A 593 6.89 -6.15 25.27
C ALA A 593 6.67 -7.48 26.03
N VAL A 594 7.58 -8.45 25.88
CA VAL A 594 7.50 -9.73 26.59
C VAL A 594 7.63 -9.56 28.11
N LEU A 595 8.57 -8.73 28.59
CA LEU A 595 8.70 -8.44 30.02
C LEU A 595 7.44 -7.81 30.61
N HIS A 596 6.83 -6.89 29.86
CA HIS A 596 5.57 -6.26 30.22
C HIS A 596 4.43 -7.30 30.31
N LEU A 597 4.29 -8.15 29.30
CA LEU A 597 3.26 -9.22 29.26
C LEU A 597 3.41 -10.24 30.39
N LEU A 598 4.64 -10.51 30.84
CA LEU A 598 4.88 -11.41 31.98
C LEU A 598 4.45 -10.83 33.34
N GLY A 599 3.96 -9.58 33.38
CA GLY A 599 3.56 -8.92 34.63
C GLY A 599 4.72 -8.68 35.59
N ARG A 600 5.95 -8.99 35.18
CA ARG A 600 7.17 -8.57 35.86
C ARG A 600 7.30 -7.07 35.64
N ARG A 601 6.56 -6.29 36.43
CA ARG A 601 7.01 -4.93 36.77
C ARG A 601 8.43 -5.13 37.24
N THR A 602 9.40 -4.64 36.47
CA THR A 602 10.75 -4.48 36.96
C THR A 602 10.60 -3.73 38.28
N ARG A 603 10.76 -4.41 39.42
CA ARG A 603 10.84 -3.80 40.75
C ARG A 603 12.09 -2.91 40.88
N ALA A 604 12.67 -2.48 39.77
CA ALA A 604 13.61 -1.39 39.70
C ALA A 604 12.85 -0.11 40.05
N LYS A 605 12.77 0.20 41.36
CA LYS A 605 12.37 1.49 41.95
C LYS A 605 11.51 2.35 41.00
N GLU A 606 10.23 2.01 40.88
CA GLU A 606 9.18 2.87 40.33
C GLU A 606 8.90 4.08 41.26
N SER A 607 9.92 4.70 41.87
CA SER A 607 9.73 5.77 42.85
C SER A 607 9.57 7.17 42.25
N ARG A 608 9.74 7.39 40.93
CA ARG A 608 9.41 8.68 40.26
C ARG A 608 9.43 8.62 38.72
N GLY A 609 10.24 7.73 38.14
CA GLY A 609 10.49 7.70 36.68
C GLY A 609 9.30 7.27 35.80
N ASN A 610 8.48 6.31 36.21
CA ASN A 610 7.42 5.77 35.34
C ASN A 610 6.16 6.64 35.27
N ARG A 611 5.83 7.36 36.37
CA ARG A 611 4.83 8.44 36.35
C ARG A 611 5.33 9.64 35.55
N ALA A 612 6.62 9.95 35.61
CA ALA A 612 7.25 10.95 34.76
C ALA A 612 7.26 10.52 33.28
N TRP A 613 7.49 9.25 32.94
CA TRP A 613 7.41 8.78 31.55
C TRP A 613 5.98 8.86 31.01
N ARG A 614 4.95 8.40 31.74
CA ARG A 614 3.54 8.55 31.30
C ARG A 614 3.08 10.01 31.23
N SER A 615 3.52 10.87 32.16
CA SER A 615 3.13 12.30 32.15
C SER A 615 3.99 13.18 31.23
N ALA A 616 5.25 12.81 30.96
CA ALA A 616 6.07 13.38 29.89
C ALA A 616 5.66 12.81 28.53
N TRP A 617 5.10 11.60 28.46
CA TRP A 617 4.47 11.01 27.27
C TRP A 617 3.23 11.81 26.86
N PHE A 618 2.34 12.17 27.80
CA PHE A 618 1.23 13.10 27.53
C PHE A 618 1.66 14.56 27.33
N ARG A 619 2.72 15.04 28.02
CA ARG A 619 3.20 16.43 27.89
C ARG A 619 4.08 16.68 26.65
N LYS A 620 4.95 15.75 26.25
CA LYS A 620 5.76 15.87 25.02
C LYS A 620 4.95 15.64 23.75
N THR A 621 3.93 14.78 23.76
CA THR A 621 3.03 14.66 22.59
C THR A 621 2.16 15.90 22.41
N ARG A 622 1.71 16.55 23.51
CA ARG A 622 1.10 17.90 23.45
C ARG A 622 2.11 18.98 23.06
N GLY A 623 3.34 18.94 23.60
CA GLY A 623 4.38 19.94 23.35
C GLY A 623 4.95 19.88 21.93
N PHE A 624 5.11 18.70 21.34
CA PHE A 624 5.56 18.53 19.95
C PHE A 624 4.47 18.93 18.95
N ALA A 625 3.19 18.66 19.27
CA ALA A 625 2.06 19.18 18.50
C ALA A 625 1.93 20.71 18.59
N MET A 626 2.23 21.31 19.76
CA MET A 626 2.26 22.78 19.92
C MET A 626 3.47 23.43 19.21
N LEU A 627 4.64 22.79 19.23
CA LEU A 627 5.83 23.28 18.51
C LEU A 627 5.61 23.27 16.98
N LEU A 628 5.02 22.20 16.44
CA LEU A 628 4.62 22.13 15.02
C LEU A 628 3.49 23.10 14.66
N ALA A 629 2.62 23.46 15.61
CA ALA A 629 1.56 24.44 15.40
C ALA A 629 2.00 25.91 15.59
N SER A 630 3.17 26.14 16.22
CA SER A 630 3.64 27.49 16.56
C SER A 630 4.07 28.28 15.33
N ALA A 631 3.75 29.58 15.31
CA ALA A 631 4.13 30.51 14.24
C ALA A 631 5.65 30.55 14.00
N ALA A 632 6.44 30.41 15.06
CA ALA A 632 7.91 30.39 15.00
C ALA A 632 8.47 29.21 14.18
N PHE A 633 7.82 28.04 14.20
CA PHE A 633 8.26 26.90 13.39
C PHE A 633 7.86 27.06 11.91
N ARG A 634 6.77 27.80 11.61
CA ARG A 634 6.39 28.16 10.23
C ARG A 634 7.34 29.18 9.62
N GLU A 635 7.79 30.18 10.38
CA GLU A 635 8.80 31.13 9.90
C GLU A 635 10.17 30.47 9.68
N LEU A 636 10.56 29.53 10.55
CA LEU A 636 11.81 28.78 10.37
C LEU A 636 11.79 27.91 9.10
N LEU A 637 10.63 27.35 8.75
CA LEU A 637 10.43 26.60 7.50
C LEU A 637 10.40 27.49 6.26
N GLN A 638 9.93 28.74 6.36
CA GLN A 638 9.97 29.73 5.27
C GLN A 638 11.38 30.26 4.98
N VAL A 639 12.30 30.19 5.95
CA VAL A 639 13.70 30.63 5.78
C VAL A 639 14.60 29.49 5.26
N LEU A 640 14.24 28.23 5.51
CA LEU A 640 15.08 27.07 5.20
C LEU A 640 14.66 26.28 3.95
N LEU A 641 13.57 26.67 3.30
CA LEU A 641 13.16 26.12 2.01
C LEU A 641 13.10 27.28 1.00
N PRO A 642 13.91 27.27 -0.07
CA PRO A 642 13.88 28.30 -1.10
C PRO A 642 12.58 28.28 -1.91
#